data_AF-A0A1V5YS26-F1
#
_entry.id   AF-A0A1V5YS26-F1
#
_cell.length_a   1.000
_cell.length_b   1.000
_cell.length_c   1.000
_cell.angle_alpha   90.00
_cell.angle_beta   90.00
_cell.angle_gamma   90.00
#
_symmetry.space_group_name_H-M   'P 1'
#
loop_
_entity.id
_entity.type
_entity.pdbx_description
1 polymer ?
#
loop_
_entity_poly.entity_id
_entity_poly.type
_entity_poly.pdbx_seq_one_letter_code
_entity_poly.pdbx_strand_id
1 'polypeptide(L)'
;MKSFSNRLLYAATVAGLVLTGAVLQGCSDKIPPGKVEAFRAEAGDGTVALSWTNPADKDLAGVQIRRKAGAMPTASDEGLEIFKDTGTGLADSTVTNGTPYYYAARAYDRAGNYSEPVYANATPVSTLARVEVLDQLAAMTQNISQSPALTRKEQAEMLDILQEAGTLFISGQPCDAAELLRADFLEKAQELRAGSARKEAEEYYAEGRMIRVNIARTMADKDKCPELSRIDAEAETLVRRETPEGLLGEEIFGEPILTTLLPEDSPLPGEVFSQIFIPGTDALHGEAGAPAVPMYRQLVAAPMGRGVRVWVREVDPVPAEEIFLNLYPIQDSPMDQEVDPYDFSDRPFSINRQIYSSNDPWPRQPVSVKYLGNGRDMEFYLVEAAAGQYYPLENRLVLFESSPYEIAFLGGNGSFATENMQSPFDSNSRYLMENVLNKVTVSANIRERIREDIFGEEFLILTHPDFEQAALELRDWKREKGIWANVFTCGTDTDLHDMQTADDIDAFIESRYTHGLIRPSYVLLLGDSEFIPTFYYNEIGTDWPYAVLGDPETDSIPDLAVGRIPVDTLDQATVVVRKIVRYEKNPVNDADFYRRAVVASQFQCCREGAPKDGTDSRSFVEVSEFSRQVLLTAGKEVTRIYGRTGASTPARYYDGTLLPEALSSAKNFAWNGGANDITNAWNNGTFLIIHRDHGLVSGWGTPSYSSNNILALTNGERLPVVFSINCATGFFDNETANGAYGTTQNGIYFAENALRQPNGGAVSLIAATRNSPSWENSTLLQGFMDAIWTNALPKFGTSQSQRRLGDILNHGKRYVVSKTGMNVMGETIWENAVRNELYLWHCIGDPTLELWVKNPHVQEVLPNYQFNHQDVAIQNGIEVAGGITILYGVEGAEITVFEEGPNEKMPIGRGVVKNGVAEINYLQKHATTYPLSAVANFENAPALTLEGRKL
;
A
#
# COMPACT_ATOMS: atom_id res chain seq x y z
N MET A 1 69.64 -12.48 -9.64
CA MET A 1 71.04 -12.64 -10.10
C MET A 1 71.40 -14.11 -10.10
N LYS A 2 71.81 -14.63 -11.28
CA LYS A 2 72.69 -15.79 -11.53
C LYS A 2 72.35 -17.15 -10.88
N SER A 3 71.67 -18.00 -11.66
CA SER A 3 72.25 -19.12 -12.42
C SER A 3 73.58 -19.77 -11.94
N PHE A 4 73.54 -21.11 -11.93
CA PHE A 4 74.57 -22.11 -12.26
C PHE A 4 75.66 -22.51 -11.23
N SER A 5 75.46 -23.73 -10.72
CA SER A 5 76.19 -24.96 -11.08
C SER A 5 77.73 -25.04 -10.95
N ASN A 6 78.12 -26.10 -10.24
CA ASN A 6 79.10 -27.13 -10.59
C ASN A 6 80.53 -27.14 -10.00
N ARG A 7 80.79 -28.31 -9.38
CA ARG A 7 81.97 -29.20 -9.45
C ARG A 7 83.20 -28.93 -8.59
N LEU A 8 83.59 -29.99 -7.88
CA LEU A 8 84.99 -30.46 -7.83
C LEU A 8 85.06 -31.99 -7.67
N LEU A 9 85.84 -32.60 -8.58
CA LEU A 9 86.31 -33.99 -8.63
C LEU A 9 87.47 -34.20 -7.63
N TYR A 10 87.73 -35.43 -7.16
CA TYR A 10 88.82 -36.31 -7.66
C TYR A 10 89.07 -37.59 -6.82
N ALA A 11 89.43 -38.66 -7.56
CA ALA A 11 90.43 -39.72 -7.30
C ALA A 11 90.13 -40.97 -6.41
N ALA A 12 89.80 -42.07 -7.11
CA ALA A 12 90.41 -43.42 -7.15
C ALA A 12 91.05 -44.07 -5.90
N THR A 13 90.65 -45.30 -5.54
CA THR A 13 91.32 -46.59 -5.88
C THR A 13 90.64 -47.82 -5.22
N VAL A 14 90.94 -48.98 -5.79
CA VAL A 14 90.31 -50.31 -5.66
C VAL A 14 90.83 -51.11 -4.45
N ALA A 15 89.95 -51.81 -3.73
CA ALA A 15 90.21 -53.16 -3.17
C ALA A 15 88.90 -53.77 -2.66
N GLY A 16 88.58 -54.97 -3.14
CA GLY A 16 87.35 -55.66 -2.79
C GLY A 16 87.34 -56.21 -1.37
N LEU A 17 86.15 -56.40 -0.83
CA LEU A 17 85.85 -57.54 0.01
C LEU A 17 84.36 -57.87 -0.10
N VAL A 18 84.09 -59.14 -0.34
CA VAL A 18 82.78 -59.78 -0.34
C VAL A 18 82.12 -59.57 1.02
N LEU A 19 80.95 -58.92 1.04
CA LEU A 19 79.95 -59.16 2.08
C LEU A 19 78.61 -59.39 1.39
N THR A 20 78.26 -60.67 1.33
CA THR A 20 76.90 -61.23 1.39
C THR A 20 75.75 -60.26 1.17
N GLY A 21 75.13 -60.36 0.00
CA GLY A 21 73.79 -59.83 -0.22
C GLY A 21 72.80 -60.48 0.75
N ALA A 22 72.31 -59.69 1.70
CA ALA A 22 70.94 -59.82 2.15
C ALA A 22 70.12 -58.85 1.30
N VAL A 23 69.62 -59.35 0.17
CA VAL A 23 68.44 -58.74 -0.45
C VAL A 23 67.33 -58.96 0.55
N LEU A 24 67.09 -57.97 1.42
CA LEU A 24 65.76 -57.79 1.98
C LEU A 24 64.88 -57.49 0.77
N GLN A 25 64.33 -58.55 0.19
CA GLN A 25 63.10 -58.50 -0.58
C GLN A 25 62.10 -57.90 0.41
N GLY A 26 61.99 -56.58 0.41
CA GLY A 26 61.05 -55.86 1.24
C GLY A 26 59.69 -56.49 0.95
N CYS A 27 59.06 -57.03 1.99
CA CYS A 27 57.65 -57.38 1.92
C CYS A 27 56.95 -56.16 1.33
N SER A 28 56.33 -56.30 0.15
CA SER A 28 55.40 -55.26 -0.27
C SER A 28 54.38 -55.18 0.84
N ASP A 29 54.19 -54.00 1.38
CA ASP A 29 53.12 -53.77 2.33
C ASP A 29 51.80 -54.25 1.71
N LYS A 30 51.00 -54.96 2.50
CA LYS A 30 49.71 -55.54 2.11
C LYS A 30 48.57 -55.10 3.03
N ILE A 31 48.86 -54.27 4.02
CA ILE A 31 47.88 -53.83 5.01
C ILE A 31 47.42 -52.44 4.58
N PRO A 32 46.14 -52.26 4.19
CA PRO A 32 45.65 -50.95 3.84
C PRO A 32 45.56 -50.03 5.07
N PRO A 33 45.63 -48.70 4.88
CA PRO A 33 45.31 -47.72 5.93
C PRO A 33 43.89 -47.91 6.48
N GLY A 34 43.59 -47.32 7.63
CA GLY A 34 42.23 -47.23 8.17
C GLY A 34 41.25 -46.57 7.19
N LYS A 35 39.95 -46.77 7.42
CA LYS A 35 38.93 -46.11 6.60
C LYS A 35 38.92 -44.61 6.87
N VAL A 36 38.48 -43.85 5.87
CA VAL A 36 38.14 -42.43 6.04
C VAL A 36 36.98 -42.29 7.04
N GLU A 37 37.03 -41.29 7.92
CA GLU A 37 35.97 -41.01 8.90
C GLU A 37 35.16 -39.77 8.53
N ALA A 38 33.94 -39.66 9.08
CA ALA A 38 33.04 -38.52 8.91
C ALA A 38 32.85 -38.06 7.44
N PHE A 39 32.83 -38.99 6.49
CA PHE A 39 32.64 -38.67 5.08
C PHE A 39 31.21 -38.15 4.84
N ARG A 40 31.11 -36.90 4.41
CA ARG A 40 29.85 -36.20 4.15
C ARG A 40 29.82 -35.68 2.72
N ALA A 41 28.62 -35.62 2.18
CA ALA A 41 28.31 -34.95 0.92
C ALA A 41 27.16 -33.97 1.19
N GLU A 42 27.41 -32.70 0.97
CA GLU A 42 26.44 -31.62 1.16
C GLU A 42 26.10 -31.04 -0.22
N ALA A 43 24.81 -31.11 -0.58
CA ALA A 43 24.33 -30.58 -1.85
C ALA A 43 24.37 -29.05 -1.87
N GLY A 44 24.77 -28.48 -3.00
CA GLY A 44 24.61 -27.08 -3.34
C GLY A 44 24.13 -26.92 -4.79
N ASP A 45 24.11 -25.70 -5.29
CA ASP A 45 23.70 -25.40 -6.67
C ASP A 45 24.84 -25.68 -7.66
N GLY A 46 24.65 -26.71 -8.50
CA GLY A 46 25.66 -27.19 -9.45
C GLY A 46 26.90 -27.77 -8.77
N THR A 47 26.82 -28.09 -7.47
CA THR A 47 27.97 -28.56 -6.70
C THR A 47 27.60 -29.53 -5.58
N VAL A 48 28.54 -30.41 -5.21
CA VAL A 48 28.51 -31.16 -3.95
C VAL A 48 29.78 -30.85 -3.16
N ALA A 49 29.62 -30.33 -1.95
CA ALA A 49 30.71 -30.17 -1.00
C ALA A 49 30.94 -31.49 -0.26
N LEU A 50 32.10 -32.10 -0.50
CA LEU A 50 32.57 -33.30 0.16
C LEU A 50 33.53 -32.93 1.29
N SER A 51 33.38 -33.56 2.45
CA SER A 51 34.31 -33.41 3.58
C SER A 51 34.54 -34.74 4.28
N TRP A 52 35.75 -34.93 4.82
CA TRP A 52 36.11 -36.15 5.55
C TRP A 52 37.31 -35.96 6.46
N THR A 53 37.59 -36.96 7.29
CA THR A 53 38.79 -37.04 8.14
C THR A 53 39.67 -38.20 7.70
N ASN A 54 40.95 -37.91 7.45
CA ASN A 54 41.95 -38.91 7.09
C ASN A 54 42.28 -39.82 8.29
N PRO A 55 42.54 -41.12 8.07
CA PRO A 55 42.97 -42.02 9.13
C PRO A 55 44.38 -41.65 9.65
N ALA A 56 44.68 -41.96 10.91
CA ALA A 56 45.94 -41.58 11.55
C ALA A 56 47.14 -42.50 11.19
N ASP A 57 46.95 -43.45 10.27
CA ASP A 57 47.95 -44.40 9.83
C ASP A 57 49.17 -43.69 9.21
N LYS A 58 50.38 -44.13 9.60
CA LYS A 58 51.65 -43.47 9.24
C LYS A 58 52.02 -43.63 7.77
N ASP A 59 51.47 -44.63 7.11
CA ASP A 59 51.70 -45.01 5.72
C ASP A 59 50.64 -44.48 4.75
N LEU A 60 49.64 -43.72 5.24
CA LEU A 60 48.63 -43.06 4.42
C LEU A 60 49.31 -42.21 3.33
N ALA A 61 49.03 -42.55 2.07
CA ALA A 61 49.48 -41.79 0.91
C ALA A 61 48.42 -40.81 0.40
N GLY A 62 47.13 -41.07 0.68
CA GLY A 62 46.04 -40.16 0.35
C GLY A 62 44.66 -40.82 0.42
N VAL A 63 43.64 -40.10 -0.04
CA VAL A 63 42.26 -40.58 -0.22
C VAL A 63 41.89 -40.48 -1.69
N GLN A 64 41.29 -41.54 -2.21
CA GLN A 64 40.67 -41.57 -3.53
C GLN A 64 39.16 -41.44 -3.37
N ILE A 65 38.54 -40.54 -4.14
CA ILE A 65 37.09 -40.42 -4.23
C ILE A 65 36.66 -40.73 -5.67
N ARG A 66 35.74 -41.70 -5.78
CA ARG A 66 35.05 -42.02 -7.03
C ARG A 66 33.58 -41.69 -6.94
N ARG A 67 33.04 -41.09 -7.99
CA ARG A 67 31.65 -40.66 -8.11
C ARG A 67 30.93 -41.46 -9.19
N LYS A 68 29.68 -41.82 -8.94
CA LYS A 68 28.77 -42.39 -9.94
C LYS A 68 27.39 -41.73 -9.83
N ALA A 69 26.79 -41.41 -10.98
CA ALA A 69 25.41 -40.90 -11.05
C ALA A 69 24.42 -42.07 -10.95
N GLY A 70 23.29 -41.85 -10.27
CA GLY A 70 22.14 -42.77 -10.23
C GLY A 70 22.29 -44.00 -9.33
N ALA A 71 23.51 -44.49 -9.07
CA ALA A 71 23.74 -45.65 -8.22
C ALA A 71 25.11 -45.62 -7.52
N MET A 72 25.22 -46.37 -6.42
CA MET A 72 26.46 -46.57 -5.68
C MET A 72 27.56 -47.23 -6.54
N PRO A 73 28.82 -46.77 -6.47
CA PRO A 73 29.96 -47.51 -6.99
C PRO A 73 30.21 -48.76 -6.14
N THR A 74 30.12 -49.94 -6.74
CA THR A 74 30.28 -51.23 -6.07
C THR A 74 31.64 -51.88 -6.35
N ALA A 75 32.21 -51.68 -7.55
CA ALA A 75 33.57 -52.12 -7.86
C ALA A 75 34.62 -51.00 -7.59
N SER A 76 35.87 -51.40 -7.35
CA SER A 76 36.96 -50.48 -6.98
C SER A 76 37.36 -49.48 -8.06
N ASP A 77 37.07 -49.80 -9.32
CA ASP A 77 37.34 -49.00 -10.50
C ASP A 77 36.07 -48.43 -11.15
N GLU A 78 34.92 -48.57 -10.49
CA GLU A 78 33.64 -48.09 -11.00
C GLU A 78 33.44 -46.58 -10.71
N GLY A 79 32.89 -45.86 -11.68
CA GLY A 79 32.66 -44.41 -11.59
C GLY A 79 33.86 -43.54 -11.95
N LEU A 80 33.66 -42.22 -11.94
CA LEU A 80 34.65 -41.20 -12.25
C LEU A 80 35.50 -40.91 -11.00
N GLU A 81 36.83 -41.00 -11.12
CA GLU A 81 37.75 -40.52 -10.09
C GLU A 81 37.80 -38.99 -10.13
N ILE A 82 37.29 -38.35 -9.08
CA ILE A 82 37.21 -36.88 -8.98
C ILE A 82 38.26 -36.31 -8.04
N PHE A 83 38.89 -37.15 -7.22
CA PHE A 83 39.91 -36.74 -6.27
C PHE A 83 40.84 -37.89 -5.91
N LYS A 84 42.14 -37.59 -5.83
CA LYS A 84 43.17 -38.50 -5.36
C LYS A 84 44.37 -37.73 -4.80
N ASP A 85 44.30 -37.37 -3.52
CA ASP A 85 45.36 -36.63 -2.82
C ASP A 85 45.18 -36.76 -1.29
N THR A 86 45.97 -36.01 -0.52
CA THR A 86 46.00 -35.98 0.96
C THR A 86 45.02 -34.98 1.59
N GLY A 87 44.26 -34.25 0.79
CA GLY A 87 43.24 -33.31 1.27
C GLY A 87 42.11 -33.97 2.08
N THR A 88 41.27 -33.14 2.69
CA THR A 88 40.15 -33.55 3.57
C THR A 88 38.81 -32.95 3.16
N GLY A 89 38.75 -32.36 1.97
CA GLY A 89 37.54 -31.77 1.41
C GLY A 89 37.68 -31.46 -0.08
N LEU A 90 36.56 -31.45 -0.78
CA LEU A 90 36.47 -31.18 -2.22
C LEU A 90 35.10 -30.58 -2.54
N ALA A 91 35.05 -29.52 -3.34
CA ALA A 91 33.82 -29.13 -4.01
C ALA A 91 33.78 -29.77 -5.40
N ASP A 92 32.89 -30.74 -5.60
CA ASP A 92 32.63 -31.32 -6.92
C ASP A 92 31.68 -30.39 -7.67
N SER A 93 32.22 -29.55 -8.56
CA SER A 93 31.45 -28.58 -9.37
C SER A 93 31.14 -29.10 -10.78
N THR A 94 31.27 -30.41 -11.01
CA THR A 94 31.03 -31.05 -12.32
C THR A 94 29.74 -31.88 -12.33
N VAL A 95 28.90 -31.64 -11.33
CA VAL A 95 27.62 -32.30 -11.11
C VAL A 95 26.49 -31.46 -11.68
N THR A 96 25.39 -32.12 -12.01
CA THR A 96 24.18 -31.47 -12.51
C THR A 96 23.09 -31.54 -11.44
N ASN A 97 22.37 -30.42 -11.24
CA ASN A 97 21.22 -30.38 -10.34
C ASN A 97 20.17 -31.43 -10.72
N GLY A 98 19.48 -31.98 -9.71
CA GLY A 98 18.48 -33.04 -9.87
C GLY A 98 19.05 -34.44 -10.14
N THR A 99 20.35 -34.57 -10.43
CA THR A 99 20.98 -35.89 -10.59
C THR A 99 21.52 -36.40 -9.25
N PRO A 100 21.07 -37.57 -8.73
CA PRO A 100 21.65 -38.13 -7.52
C PRO A 100 23.06 -38.65 -7.78
N TYR A 101 24.03 -38.17 -7.02
CA TYR A 101 25.42 -38.63 -7.08
C TYR A 101 25.80 -39.40 -5.83
N TYR A 102 26.45 -40.54 -6.06
CA TYR A 102 26.97 -41.42 -5.01
C TYR A 102 28.49 -41.40 -5.06
N TYR A 103 29.10 -41.20 -3.90
CA TYR A 103 30.54 -41.05 -3.73
C TYR A 103 31.08 -42.20 -2.88
N ALA A 104 32.23 -42.74 -3.27
CA ALA A 104 32.98 -43.73 -2.52
C ALA A 104 34.37 -43.20 -2.20
N ALA A 105 34.68 -43.02 -0.91
CA ALA A 105 35.99 -42.60 -0.42
C ALA A 105 36.79 -43.81 0.08
N ARG A 106 38.05 -43.93 -0.37
CA ARG A 106 39.01 -44.97 0.06
C ARG A 106 40.35 -44.33 0.39
N ALA A 107 40.84 -44.52 1.61
CA ALA A 107 42.23 -44.23 1.95
C ALA A 107 43.17 -45.26 1.27
N TYR A 108 44.33 -44.82 0.81
CA TYR A 108 45.34 -45.66 0.16
C TYR A 108 46.76 -45.34 0.64
N ASP A 109 47.66 -46.33 0.57
CA ASP A 109 49.08 -46.21 0.93
C ASP A 109 50.01 -46.13 -0.30
N ARG A 110 51.33 -46.00 -0.08
CA ARG A 110 52.33 -45.95 -1.16
C ARG A 110 52.61 -47.31 -1.81
N ALA A 111 52.17 -48.41 -1.21
CA ALA A 111 52.28 -49.76 -1.75
C ALA A 111 51.08 -50.15 -2.64
N GLY A 112 50.04 -49.33 -2.66
CA GLY A 112 48.85 -49.51 -3.50
C GLY A 112 47.73 -50.28 -2.81
N ASN A 113 47.76 -50.45 -1.49
CA ASN A 113 46.62 -51.02 -0.75
C ASN A 113 45.56 -49.94 -0.50
N TYR A 114 44.28 -50.32 -0.59
CA TYR A 114 43.14 -49.43 -0.36
C TYR A 114 42.27 -49.98 0.77
N SER A 115 41.78 -49.09 1.61
CA SER A 115 40.74 -49.40 2.60
C SER A 115 39.42 -49.78 1.93
N GLU A 116 38.53 -50.42 2.72
CA GLU A 116 37.12 -50.56 2.36
C GLU A 116 36.46 -49.18 2.16
N PRO A 117 35.57 -49.03 1.16
CA PRO A 117 34.95 -47.74 0.86
C PRO A 117 34.03 -47.25 1.99
N VAL A 118 34.00 -45.93 2.16
CA VAL A 118 32.96 -45.22 2.90
C VAL A 118 32.15 -44.40 1.91
N TYR A 119 30.84 -44.41 2.07
CA TYR A 119 29.92 -43.84 1.10
C TYR A 119 29.22 -42.59 1.61
N ALA A 120 28.99 -41.65 0.70
CA ALA A 120 28.12 -40.51 0.89
C ALA A 120 27.33 -40.28 -0.41
N ASN A 121 26.18 -39.64 -0.33
CA ASN A 121 25.42 -39.26 -1.51
C ASN A 121 24.80 -37.88 -1.31
N ALA A 122 24.59 -37.18 -2.41
CA ALA A 122 23.91 -35.91 -2.45
C ALA A 122 23.28 -35.74 -3.83
N THR A 123 22.12 -35.07 -3.87
CA THR A 123 21.50 -34.59 -5.10
C THR A 123 21.63 -33.08 -5.09
N PRO A 124 22.48 -32.48 -5.94
CA PRO A 124 22.56 -31.03 -6.07
C PRO A 124 21.19 -30.44 -6.43
N VAL A 125 20.87 -29.27 -5.88
CA VAL A 125 19.56 -28.62 -6.02
C VAL A 125 19.80 -27.18 -6.45
N SER A 126 19.05 -26.72 -7.45
CA SER A 126 19.07 -25.32 -7.88
C SER A 126 18.72 -24.38 -6.73
N THR A 127 19.40 -23.24 -6.62
CA THR A 127 19.02 -22.19 -5.65
C THR A 127 17.62 -21.61 -5.93
N LEU A 128 17.10 -21.76 -7.15
CA LEU A 128 15.72 -21.37 -7.50
C LEU A 128 14.69 -22.33 -6.89
N ALA A 129 15.07 -23.59 -6.65
CA ALA A 129 14.19 -24.62 -6.11
C ALA A 129 13.98 -24.48 -4.59
N ARG A 130 13.24 -23.44 -4.21
CA ARG A 130 12.94 -23.10 -2.82
C ARG A 130 12.23 -24.24 -2.09
N VAL A 131 12.70 -24.56 -0.90
CA VAL A 131 12.17 -25.65 -0.06
C VAL A 131 10.68 -25.49 0.21
N GLU A 132 10.20 -24.27 0.38
CA GLU A 132 8.78 -24.02 0.68
C GLU A 132 7.85 -24.42 -0.48
N VAL A 133 8.35 -24.34 -1.72
CA VAL A 133 7.60 -24.74 -2.93
C VAL A 133 7.69 -26.25 -3.15
N LEU A 134 8.84 -26.85 -2.83
CA LEU A 134 9.00 -28.31 -2.83
C LEU A 134 8.10 -28.98 -1.78
N ASP A 135 7.94 -28.36 -0.61
CA ASP A 135 7.02 -28.82 0.43
C ASP A 135 5.55 -28.74 -0.02
N GLN A 136 5.18 -27.72 -0.81
CA GLN A 136 3.84 -27.63 -1.42
C GLN A 136 3.60 -28.76 -2.43
N LEU A 137 4.56 -29.00 -3.33
CA LEU A 137 4.50 -30.13 -4.28
C LEU A 137 4.38 -31.48 -3.55
N ALA A 138 5.13 -31.67 -2.46
CA ALA A 138 5.09 -32.89 -1.66
C ALA A 138 3.74 -33.06 -0.93
N ALA A 139 3.20 -31.98 -0.35
CA ALA A 139 1.89 -32.01 0.30
C ALA A 139 0.78 -32.36 -0.70
N MET A 140 0.77 -31.72 -1.86
CA MET A 140 -0.18 -32.03 -2.93
C MET A 140 -0.07 -33.48 -3.43
N THR A 141 1.16 -33.98 -3.62
CA THR A 141 1.43 -35.37 -3.97
C THR A 141 0.82 -36.33 -2.94
N GLN A 142 0.98 -36.04 -1.64
CA GLN A 142 0.39 -36.83 -0.59
C GLN A 142 -1.14 -36.81 -0.65
N ASN A 143 -1.75 -35.62 -0.79
CA ASN A 143 -3.20 -35.46 -0.86
C ASN A 143 -3.81 -36.27 -2.02
N ILE A 144 -3.24 -36.15 -3.23
CA ILE A 144 -3.70 -36.88 -4.41
C ILE A 144 -3.56 -38.39 -4.22
N SER A 145 -2.44 -38.85 -3.66
CA SER A 145 -2.20 -40.29 -3.44
C SER A 145 -3.19 -40.94 -2.48
N GLN A 146 -3.78 -40.15 -1.57
CA GLN A 146 -4.73 -40.59 -0.55
C GLN A 146 -6.18 -40.28 -0.93
N SER A 147 -6.42 -39.59 -2.04
CA SER A 147 -7.75 -39.15 -2.46
C SER A 147 -8.67 -40.34 -2.72
N PRO A 148 -9.79 -40.49 -1.97
CA PRO A 148 -10.74 -41.57 -2.20
C PRO A 148 -11.64 -41.31 -3.42
N ALA A 149 -11.69 -40.08 -3.93
CA ALA A 149 -12.53 -39.69 -5.06
C ALA A 149 -11.88 -39.94 -6.43
N LEU A 150 -10.56 -40.11 -6.49
CA LEU A 150 -9.82 -40.39 -7.71
C LEU A 150 -9.62 -41.90 -7.93
N THR A 151 -9.70 -42.34 -9.17
CA THR A 151 -9.28 -43.70 -9.56
C THR A 151 -7.75 -43.82 -9.50
N ARG A 152 -7.24 -45.05 -9.35
CA ARG A 152 -5.78 -45.29 -9.36
C ARG A 152 -5.09 -44.81 -10.62
N LYS A 153 -5.79 -44.79 -11.75
CA LYS A 153 -5.25 -44.30 -13.02
C LYS A 153 -5.10 -42.77 -12.98
N GLU A 154 -6.13 -42.06 -12.52
CA GLU A 154 -6.12 -40.60 -12.39
C GLU A 154 -5.08 -40.14 -11.36
N GLN A 155 -4.99 -40.84 -10.22
CA GLN A 155 -3.91 -40.62 -9.24
C GLN A 155 -2.53 -40.78 -9.89
N ALA A 156 -2.29 -41.88 -10.60
CA ALA A 156 -1.00 -42.12 -11.23
C ALA A 156 -0.64 -41.05 -12.26
N GLU A 157 -1.59 -40.61 -13.09
CA GLU A 157 -1.37 -39.54 -14.08
C GLU A 157 -1.00 -38.21 -13.41
N MET A 158 -1.76 -37.76 -12.41
CA MET A 158 -1.47 -36.49 -11.72
C MET A 158 -0.13 -36.54 -10.95
N LEU A 159 0.17 -37.68 -10.30
CA LEU A 159 1.41 -37.85 -9.55
C LEU A 159 2.64 -37.86 -10.46
N ASP A 160 2.55 -38.44 -11.66
CA ASP A 160 3.65 -38.44 -12.64
C ASP A 160 3.99 -37.00 -13.07
N ILE A 161 2.97 -36.20 -13.37
CA ILE A 161 3.13 -34.78 -13.74
C ILE A 161 3.78 -33.98 -12.60
N LEU A 162 3.31 -34.13 -11.36
CA LEU A 162 3.89 -33.41 -10.20
C LEU A 162 5.34 -33.83 -9.92
N GLN A 163 5.65 -35.12 -10.08
CA GLN A 163 7.00 -35.64 -9.91
C GLN A 163 7.95 -35.09 -10.98
N GLU A 164 7.51 -35.02 -12.23
CA GLU A 164 8.28 -34.43 -13.32
C GLU A 164 8.47 -32.92 -13.13
N ALA A 165 7.42 -32.18 -12.75
CA ALA A 165 7.51 -30.75 -12.44
C ALA A 165 8.49 -30.48 -11.30
N GLY A 166 8.44 -31.28 -10.22
CA GLY A 166 9.40 -31.18 -9.12
C GLY A 166 10.83 -31.48 -9.55
N THR A 167 11.03 -32.45 -10.45
CA THR A 167 12.35 -32.80 -10.99
C THR A 167 12.93 -31.66 -11.83
N LEU A 168 12.13 -31.08 -12.73
CA LEU A 168 12.49 -29.92 -13.54
C LEU A 168 12.80 -28.69 -12.66
N PHE A 169 12.02 -28.47 -11.60
CA PHE A 169 12.28 -27.35 -10.71
C PHE A 169 13.60 -27.53 -9.96
N ILE A 170 13.85 -28.73 -9.39
CA ILE A 170 15.12 -29.08 -8.72
C ILE A 170 16.31 -28.94 -9.66
N SER A 171 16.17 -29.31 -10.94
CA SER A 171 17.24 -29.21 -11.95
C SER A 171 17.55 -27.76 -12.37
N GLY A 172 16.75 -26.78 -11.94
CA GLY A 172 16.91 -25.38 -12.30
C GLY A 172 16.19 -24.98 -13.59
N GLN A 173 15.13 -25.70 -13.95
CA GLN A 173 14.27 -25.44 -15.10
C GLN A 173 12.86 -25.00 -14.65
N PRO A 174 12.72 -23.83 -13.98
CA PRO A 174 11.45 -23.39 -13.44
C PRO A 174 10.39 -23.09 -14.53
N CYS A 175 10.80 -22.68 -15.72
CA CYS A 175 9.90 -22.39 -16.84
C CYS A 175 9.25 -23.67 -17.38
N ASP A 176 10.08 -24.69 -17.64
CA ASP A 176 9.59 -26.01 -18.04
C ASP A 176 8.67 -26.63 -16.96
N ALA A 177 9.03 -26.50 -15.68
CA ALA A 177 8.22 -26.97 -14.56
C ALA A 177 6.86 -26.25 -14.47
N ALA A 178 6.86 -24.92 -14.60
CA ALA A 178 5.66 -24.10 -14.55
C ALA A 178 4.75 -24.34 -15.76
N GLU A 179 5.32 -24.51 -16.95
CA GLU A 179 4.58 -24.85 -18.16
C GLU A 179 3.95 -26.25 -18.06
N LEU A 180 4.69 -27.24 -17.53
CA LEU A 180 4.16 -28.58 -17.31
C LEU A 180 2.95 -28.58 -16.35
N LEU A 181 3.03 -27.80 -15.27
CA LEU A 181 1.87 -27.62 -14.38
C LEU A 181 0.69 -26.98 -15.11
N ARG A 182 0.93 -25.98 -15.96
CA ARG A 182 -0.12 -25.28 -16.71
C ARG A 182 -0.79 -26.18 -17.76
N ALA A 183 0.01 -26.80 -18.61
CA ALA A 183 -0.44 -27.54 -19.79
C ALA A 183 -1.01 -28.91 -19.42
N ASP A 184 -0.45 -29.59 -18.41
CA ASP A 184 -0.82 -30.97 -18.13
C ASP A 184 -1.57 -31.10 -16.80
N PHE A 185 -1.04 -30.54 -15.70
CA PHE A 185 -1.64 -30.74 -14.37
C PHE A 185 -2.98 -30.00 -14.22
N LEU A 186 -3.03 -28.72 -14.59
CA LEU A 186 -4.23 -27.90 -14.48
C LEU A 186 -5.34 -28.36 -15.44
N GLU A 187 -4.99 -28.73 -16.67
CA GLU A 187 -5.95 -29.35 -17.61
C GLU A 187 -6.53 -30.64 -17.03
N LYS A 188 -5.68 -31.50 -16.45
CA LYS A 188 -6.13 -32.75 -15.82
C LYS A 188 -7.08 -32.49 -14.65
N ALA A 189 -6.79 -31.51 -13.81
CA ALA A 189 -7.69 -31.14 -12.72
C ALA A 189 -9.06 -30.65 -13.23
N GLN A 190 -9.10 -29.91 -14.34
CA GLN A 190 -10.35 -29.48 -14.99
C GLN A 190 -11.16 -30.66 -15.55
N GLU A 191 -10.50 -31.67 -16.16
CA GLU A 191 -11.17 -32.90 -16.63
C GLU A 191 -11.88 -33.67 -15.49
N LEU A 192 -11.27 -33.66 -14.30
CA LEU A 192 -11.75 -34.39 -13.12
C LEU A 192 -12.90 -33.69 -12.39
N ARG A 193 -13.30 -32.50 -12.84
CA ARG A 193 -14.32 -31.65 -12.20
C ARG A 193 -15.77 -32.14 -12.35
N ALA A 194 -15.95 -33.42 -12.70
CA ALA A 194 -17.25 -34.06 -12.83
C ALA A 194 -17.46 -35.17 -11.78
N GLY A 195 -18.72 -35.48 -11.46
CA GLY A 195 -19.04 -36.59 -10.56
C GLY A 195 -18.56 -36.38 -9.12
N SER A 196 -18.07 -37.45 -8.48
CA SER A 196 -17.69 -37.44 -7.06
C SER A 196 -16.38 -36.72 -6.75
N ALA A 197 -15.50 -36.53 -7.74
CA ALA A 197 -14.19 -35.89 -7.59
C ALA A 197 -14.23 -34.36 -7.75
N ARG A 198 -15.41 -33.80 -8.03
CA ARG A 198 -15.57 -32.37 -8.33
C ARG A 198 -15.03 -31.46 -7.24
N LYS A 199 -15.15 -31.83 -5.96
CA LYS A 199 -14.71 -31.00 -4.84
C LYS A 199 -13.19 -31.01 -4.70
N GLU A 200 -12.58 -32.20 -4.71
CA GLU A 200 -11.12 -32.30 -4.64
C GLU A 200 -10.45 -31.69 -5.89
N ALA A 201 -11.10 -31.79 -7.06
CA ALA A 201 -10.60 -31.20 -8.30
C ALA A 201 -10.50 -29.67 -8.25
N GLU A 202 -11.41 -28.96 -7.56
CA GLU A 202 -11.29 -27.51 -7.33
C GLU A 202 -10.06 -27.16 -6.51
N GLU A 203 -9.82 -27.92 -5.43
CA GLU A 203 -8.66 -27.72 -4.55
C GLU A 203 -7.36 -28.01 -5.29
N TYR A 204 -7.29 -29.11 -6.06
CA TYR A 204 -6.11 -29.43 -6.86
C TYR A 204 -5.84 -28.38 -7.94
N TYR A 205 -6.88 -27.87 -8.60
CA TYR A 205 -6.71 -26.81 -9.60
C TYR A 205 -6.15 -25.53 -8.96
N ALA A 206 -6.74 -25.07 -7.85
CA ALA A 206 -6.29 -23.85 -7.17
C ALA A 206 -4.87 -24.00 -6.60
N GLU A 207 -4.59 -25.08 -5.87
CA GLU A 207 -3.27 -25.30 -5.26
C GLU A 207 -2.20 -25.53 -6.33
N GLY A 208 -2.51 -26.25 -7.42
CA GLY A 208 -1.58 -26.49 -8.52
C GLY A 208 -1.21 -25.18 -9.23
N ARG A 209 -2.19 -24.28 -9.38
CA ARG A 209 -1.95 -22.94 -9.91
C ARG A 209 -1.08 -22.11 -8.98
N MET A 210 -1.32 -22.17 -7.67
CA MET A 210 -0.52 -21.46 -6.68
C MET A 210 0.92 -21.98 -6.62
N ILE A 211 1.15 -23.29 -6.77
CA ILE A 211 2.50 -23.85 -6.89
C ILE A 211 3.20 -23.27 -8.11
N ARG A 212 2.53 -23.23 -9.27
CA ARG A 212 3.06 -22.61 -10.49
C ARG A 212 3.44 -21.14 -10.28
N VAL A 213 2.58 -20.36 -9.64
CA VAL A 213 2.85 -18.95 -9.30
C VAL A 213 4.06 -18.84 -8.37
N ASN A 214 4.17 -19.70 -7.36
CA ASN A 214 5.29 -19.69 -6.43
C ASN A 214 6.62 -20.10 -7.09
N ILE A 215 6.60 -21.03 -8.05
CA ILE A 215 7.76 -21.35 -8.90
C ILE A 215 8.20 -20.10 -9.65
N ALA A 216 7.29 -19.39 -10.32
CA ALA A 216 7.61 -18.18 -11.07
C ALA A 216 8.22 -17.08 -10.18
N ARG A 217 7.69 -16.90 -8.96
CA ARG A 217 8.20 -15.93 -7.97
C ARG A 217 9.60 -16.23 -7.43
N THR A 218 10.14 -17.43 -7.68
CA THR A 218 11.56 -17.72 -7.36
C THR A 218 12.53 -17.10 -8.37
N MET A 219 12.04 -16.67 -9.54
CA MET A 219 12.84 -16.16 -10.64
C MET A 219 12.95 -14.64 -10.60
N ALA A 220 14.17 -14.11 -10.68
CA ALA A 220 14.38 -12.67 -10.85
C ALA A 220 14.06 -12.17 -12.28
N ASP A 221 14.23 -13.03 -13.29
CA ASP A 221 14.02 -12.72 -14.71
C ASP A 221 12.85 -13.52 -15.32
N LYS A 222 11.69 -13.55 -14.65
CA LYS A 222 10.52 -14.34 -15.12
C LYS A 222 10.07 -13.98 -16.53
N ASP A 223 10.31 -12.75 -16.98
CA ASP A 223 9.92 -12.23 -18.29
C ASP A 223 10.64 -12.94 -19.47
N LYS A 224 11.70 -13.71 -19.19
CA LYS A 224 12.35 -14.56 -20.19
C LYS A 224 11.53 -15.80 -20.56
N CYS A 225 10.47 -16.07 -19.80
CA CYS A 225 9.57 -17.20 -19.97
C CYS A 225 8.18 -16.66 -20.32
N PRO A 226 7.82 -16.61 -21.63
CA PRO A 226 6.59 -15.96 -22.10
C PRO A 226 5.33 -16.44 -21.38
N GLU A 227 5.28 -17.71 -21.01
CA GLU A 227 4.19 -18.35 -20.28
C GLU A 227 4.02 -17.84 -18.83
N LEU A 228 5.03 -17.16 -18.28
CA LEU A 228 5.01 -16.58 -16.93
C LEU A 228 4.84 -15.05 -16.96
N SER A 229 4.86 -14.44 -18.13
CA SER A 229 4.82 -12.97 -18.29
C SER A 229 3.58 -12.31 -17.67
N ARG A 230 2.46 -13.04 -17.58
CA ARG A 230 1.21 -12.56 -16.98
C ARG A 230 1.11 -12.83 -15.48
N ILE A 231 1.95 -13.70 -14.90
CA ILE A 231 1.93 -13.96 -13.45
C ILE A 231 2.44 -12.72 -12.72
N ASP A 232 1.72 -12.27 -11.70
CA ASP A 232 1.97 -11.01 -10.97
C ASP A 232 1.98 -9.76 -11.87
N ALA A 233 1.54 -9.85 -13.13
CA ALA A 233 1.31 -8.67 -13.95
C ALA A 233 0.08 -7.97 -13.40
N GLU A 234 0.27 -6.75 -12.91
CA GLU A 234 -0.85 -5.96 -12.46
C GLU A 234 -1.64 -5.42 -13.64
N ALA A 235 -2.97 -5.40 -13.51
CA ALA A 235 -3.83 -4.81 -14.51
C ALA A 235 -3.49 -3.33 -14.75
N GLU A 236 -3.54 -2.93 -16.01
CA GLU A 236 -3.16 -1.59 -16.46
C GLU A 236 -3.99 -1.14 -17.66
N THR A 237 -4.03 0.18 -17.87
CA THR A 237 -4.75 0.79 -18.99
C THR A 237 -3.81 1.39 -20.00
N LEU A 238 -3.99 1.01 -21.25
CA LEU A 238 -3.36 1.66 -22.38
C LEU A 238 -4.31 2.71 -22.97
N VAL A 239 -4.03 3.99 -22.73
CA VAL A 239 -4.74 5.09 -23.40
C VAL A 239 -4.29 5.14 -24.86
N ARG A 240 -5.17 4.74 -25.78
CA ARG A 240 -4.90 4.75 -27.22
C ARG A 240 -5.21 6.11 -27.85
N ARG A 241 -6.23 6.81 -27.35
CA ARG A 241 -6.64 8.14 -27.81
C ARG A 241 -7.50 8.84 -26.76
N GLU A 242 -7.27 10.13 -26.57
CA GLU A 242 -8.13 11.02 -25.77
C GLU A 242 -8.47 12.29 -26.57
N THR A 243 -9.76 12.68 -26.59
CA THR A 243 -10.27 13.93 -27.20
C THR A 243 -11.45 14.49 -26.39
N PRO A 244 -11.89 15.73 -26.62
CA PRO A 244 -13.08 16.28 -25.97
C PRO A 244 -14.38 15.50 -26.23
N GLU A 245 -14.42 14.71 -27.30
CA GLU A 245 -15.57 13.88 -27.69
C GLU A 245 -15.51 12.45 -27.16
N GLY A 246 -14.37 11.99 -26.63
CA GLY A 246 -14.26 10.64 -26.08
C GLY A 246 -12.85 10.14 -25.79
N LEU A 247 -12.79 8.92 -25.27
CA LEU A 247 -11.58 8.21 -24.89
C LEU A 247 -11.61 6.79 -25.48
N LEU A 248 -10.50 6.35 -26.06
CA LEU A 248 -10.27 4.96 -26.45
C LEU A 248 -9.21 4.36 -25.51
N GLY A 249 -9.62 3.39 -24.71
CA GLY A 249 -8.78 2.68 -23.75
C GLY A 249 -8.73 1.18 -24.02
N GLU A 250 -7.74 0.52 -23.46
CA GLU A 250 -7.63 -0.93 -23.43
C GLU A 250 -7.07 -1.37 -22.09
N GLU A 251 -7.87 -2.10 -21.33
CA GLU A 251 -7.39 -2.72 -20.09
C GLU A 251 -6.68 -4.03 -20.39
N ILE A 252 -5.51 -4.23 -19.81
CA ILE A 252 -4.74 -5.48 -19.90
C ILE A 252 -4.75 -6.16 -18.53
N PHE A 253 -4.91 -7.48 -18.52
CA PHE A 253 -5.02 -8.27 -17.29
C PHE A 253 -3.92 -9.33 -17.17
N GLY A 254 -3.37 -9.43 -15.95
CA GLY A 254 -2.49 -10.52 -15.57
C GLY A 254 -3.22 -11.86 -15.43
N GLU A 255 -2.48 -12.84 -14.93
CA GLU A 255 -3.00 -14.15 -14.60
C GLU A 255 -3.55 -14.17 -13.15
N PRO A 256 -4.71 -14.79 -12.88
CA PRO A 256 -5.23 -14.86 -11.53
C PRO A 256 -4.51 -15.84 -10.61
N ILE A 257 -4.40 -15.47 -9.34
CA ILE A 257 -4.20 -16.40 -8.23
C ILE A 257 -5.55 -16.90 -7.70
N LEU A 258 -5.55 -18.11 -7.15
CA LEU A 258 -6.76 -18.81 -6.72
C LEU A 258 -6.61 -19.31 -5.27
N THR A 259 -7.67 -19.18 -4.49
CA THR A 259 -7.80 -19.81 -3.17
C THR A 259 -9.15 -20.49 -3.06
N THR A 260 -9.20 -21.68 -2.46
CA THR A 260 -10.45 -22.35 -2.17
C THR A 260 -10.98 -22.01 -0.79
N LEU A 261 -12.30 -21.90 -0.67
CA LEU A 261 -13.03 -21.64 0.57
C LEU A 261 -14.12 -22.69 0.75
N LEU A 262 -14.30 -23.16 1.99
CA LEU A 262 -15.36 -24.07 2.42
C LEU A 262 -16.21 -23.38 3.49
N PRO A 263 -17.27 -22.63 3.11
CA PRO A 263 -18.05 -21.88 4.08
C PRO A 263 -18.97 -22.82 4.89
N GLU A 264 -18.73 -22.95 6.19
CA GLU A 264 -19.49 -23.87 7.07
C GLU A 264 -20.97 -23.47 7.20
N ASP A 265 -21.27 -22.15 7.18
CA ASP A 265 -22.62 -21.59 7.24
C ASP A 265 -23.30 -21.42 5.86
N SER A 266 -22.70 -21.95 4.80
CA SER A 266 -23.30 -21.91 3.47
C SER A 266 -24.63 -22.68 3.44
N PRO A 267 -25.68 -22.16 2.80
CA PRO A 267 -26.91 -22.91 2.56
C PRO A 267 -26.73 -24.04 1.53
N LEU A 268 -25.50 -24.22 1.00
CA LEU A 268 -25.06 -25.34 0.18
C LEU A 268 -23.96 -26.10 0.95
N PRO A 269 -24.34 -27.00 1.89
CA PRO A 269 -23.38 -27.63 2.80
C PRO A 269 -22.31 -28.43 2.05
N GLY A 270 -21.06 -28.08 2.30
CA GLY A 270 -19.89 -28.78 1.78
C GLY A 270 -19.52 -28.45 0.33
N GLU A 271 -20.09 -27.42 -0.31
CA GLU A 271 -19.59 -26.91 -1.58
C GLU A 271 -18.26 -26.16 -1.39
N VAL A 272 -17.27 -26.47 -2.24
CA VAL A 272 -16.01 -25.74 -2.31
C VAL A 272 -16.17 -24.62 -3.33
N PHE A 273 -15.76 -23.41 -2.96
CA PHE A 273 -15.76 -22.26 -3.84
C PHE A 273 -14.33 -21.79 -4.12
N SER A 274 -14.11 -21.27 -5.32
CA SER A 274 -12.85 -20.71 -5.77
C SER A 274 -12.94 -19.19 -5.77
N GLN A 275 -12.14 -18.53 -4.93
CA GLN A 275 -11.95 -17.09 -4.92
C GLN A 275 -10.79 -16.75 -5.86
N ILE A 276 -10.97 -15.69 -6.66
CA ILE A 276 -10.03 -15.28 -7.70
C ILE A 276 -9.49 -13.90 -7.36
N PHE A 277 -8.19 -13.72 -7.53
CA PHE A 277 -7.55 -12.42 -7.43
C PHE A 277 -6.59 -12.24 -8.62
N ILE A 278 -6.75 -11.15 -9.39
CA ILE A 278 -5.75 -10.74 -10.38
C ILE A 278 -5.16 -9.43 -9.85
N PRO A 279 -3.83 -9.30 -9.76
CA PRO A 279 -3.21 -8.07 -9.26
C PRO A 279 -3.72 -6.84 -10.01
N GLY A 280 -4.14 -5.82 -9.27
CA GLY A 280 -4.71 -4.59 -9.81
C GLY A 280 -6.21 -4.65 -10.14
N THR A 281 -6.80 -5.83 -10.35
CA THR A 281 -8.25 -5.99 -10.62
C THR A 281 -9.04 -6.24 -9.34
N ASP A 282 -8.78 -5.42 -8.35
CA ASP A 282 -9.37 -5.64 -7.05
C ASP A 282 -10.92 -5.57 -7.16
N ALA A 283 -11.51 -4.81 -8.10
CA ALA A 283 -12.96 -4.55 -8.16
C ALA A 283 -13.82 -5.79 -8.43
N LEU A 284 -15.05 -5.74 -7.96
CA LEU A 284 -16.11 -6.70 -8.21
C LEU A 284 -17.35 -5.94 -8.69
N HIS A 285 -18.20 -6.66 -9.42
CA HIS A 285 -19.48 -6.16 -9.91
C HIS A 285 -20.66 -6.81 -9.19
N GLY A 286 -21.58 -6.01 -8.67
CA GLY A 286 -22.85 -6.49 -8.10
C GLY A 286 -23.01 -6.20 -6.61
N GLU A 287 -24.04 -6.80 -6.01
CA GLU A 287 -24.29 -6.81 -4.57
C GLU A 287 -23.80 -8.12 -3.93
N ALA A 288 -23.81 -8.20 -2.60
CA ALA A 288 -23.52 -9.43 -1.88
C ALA A 288 -24.37 -10.61 -2.40
N GLY A 289 -23.71 -11.73 -2.66
CA GLY A 289 -24.27 -12.93 -3.25
C GLY A 289 -24.12 -13.04 -4.77
N ALA A 290 -23.75 -11.98 -5.49
CA ALA A 290 -23.40 -12.08 -6.91
C ALA A 290 -22.07 -12.81 -7.13
N PRO A 291 -21.73 -13.29 -8.34
CA PRO A 291 -20.41 -13.88 -8.61
C PRO A 291 -19.27 -12.84 -8.53
N ALA A 292 -18.22 -13.18 -7.78
CA ALA A 292 -17.04 -12.31 -7.58
C ALA A 292 -16.08 -12.32 -8.78
N VAL A 293 -16.52 -11.78 -9.91
CA VAL A 293 -15.66 -11.60 -11.10
C VAL A 293 -14.77 -10.37 -10.89
N PRO A 294 -13.43 -10.50 -10.95
CA PRO A 294 -12.51 -9.39 -10.80
C PRO A 294 -12.70 -8.32 -11.89
N MET A 295 -12.49 -7.06 -11.54
CA MET A 295 -12.62 -5.90 -12.41
C MET A 295 -11.51 -4.90 -12.12
N TYR A 296 -11.13 -4.15 -13.14
CA TYR A 296 -10.25 -3.00 -13.05
C TYR A 296 -11.08 -1.72 -13.16
N ARG A 297 -10.71 -0.67 -12.40
CA ARG A 297 -11.47 0.58 -12.34
C ARG A 297 -10.57 1.79 -12.48
N GLN A 298 -11.06 2.82 -13.18
CA GLN A 298 -10.33 4.07 -13.39
C GLN A 298 -11.23 5.30 -13.43
N LEU A 299 -10.70 6.43 -12.95
CA LEU A 299 -11.37 7.72 -13.01
C LEU A 299 -11.19 8.39 -14.38
N VAL A 300 -12.28 8.94 -14.92
CA VAL A 300 -12.31 9.73 -16.16
C VAL A 300 -13.14 10.99 -15.90
N ALA A 301 -12.72 12.14 -16.43
CA ALA A 301 -13.53 13.35 -16.41
C ALA A 301 -14.39 13.45 -17.68
N ALA A 302 -15.58 14.07 -17.60
CA ALA A 302 -16.42 14.39 -18.76
C ALA A 302 -16.46 15.90 -19.04
N PRO A 303 -16.75 16.33 -20.29
CA PRO A 303 -16.98 17.74 -20.59
C PRO A 303 -18.17 18.28 -19.79
N MET A 304 -18.08 19.52 -19.31
CA MET A 304 -19.13 20.21 -18.59
C MET A 304 -20.25 20.70 -19.52
N GLY A 305 -21.42 20.90 -18.93
CA GLY A 305 -22.52 21.67 -19.52
C GLY A 305 -23.83 20.88 -19.60
N ARG A 306 -24.89 21.56 -20.03
CA ARG A 306 -26.20 20.89 -20.10
C ARG A 306 -26.21 19.79 -21.17
N GLY A 307 -26.79 18.65 -20.81
CA GLY A 307 -27.04 17.55 -21.74
C GLY A 307 -25.85 16.63 -21.98
N VAL A 308 -24.82 16.70 -21.14
CA VAL A 308 -23.70 15.75 -21.16
C VAL A 308 -24.23 14.34 -20.92
N ARG A 309 -23.85 13.41 -21.79
CA ARG A 309 -24.12 11.99 -21.65
C ARG A 309 -22.84 11.24 -21.90
N VAL A 310 -22.49 10.39 -20.94
CA VAL A 310 -21.35 9.48 -21.02
C VAL A 310 -21.88 8.09 -21.21
N TRP A 311 -21.38 7.37 -22.20
CA TRP A 311 -21.64 5.94 -22.33
C TRP A 311 -20.46 5.22 -22.95
N VAL A 312 -20.40 3.92 -22.69
CA VAL A 312 -19.41 3.00 -23.24
C VAL A 312 -19.98 2.37 -24.50
N ARG A 313 -19.23 2.40 -25.61
CA ARG A 313 -19.51 1.58 -26.79
C ARG A 313 -18.91 0.20 -26.56
N GLU A 314 -19.74 -0.82 -26.69
CA GLU A 314 -19.32 -2.22 -26.54
C GLU A 314 -18.28 -2.58 -27.60
N VAL A 315 -17.15 -3.10 -27.13
CA VAL A 315 -16.11 -3.73 -27.93
C VAL A 315 -15.86 -5.09 -27.30
N ASP A 316 -15.75 -6.13 -28.13
CA ASP A 316 -15.55 -7.48 -27.64
C ASP A 316 -14.19 -7.59 -26.94
N PRO A 317 -14.13 -8.20 -25.74
CA PRO A 317 -12.88 -8.46 -25.04
C PRO A 317 -12.06 -9.54 -25.76
N VAL A 318 -10.75 -9.54 -25.53
CA VAL A 318 -9.83 -10.56 -26.04
C VAL A 318 -9.71 -11.68 -25.01
N PRO A 319 -10.18 -12.91 -25.28
CA PRO A 319 -10.12 -14.01 -24.32
C PRO A 319 -8.68 -14.51 -24.13
N ALA A 320 -8.31 -14.74 -22.88
CA ALA A 320 -7.06 -15.35 -22.46
C ALA A 320 -7.18 -16.87 -22.32
N GLU A 321 -8.16 -17.32 -21.52
CA GLU A 321 -8.39 -18.72 -21.18
C GLU A 321 -9.82 -18.93 -20.68
N GLU A 322 -10.28 -20.18 -20.68
CA GLU A 322 -11.51 -20.59 -20.02
C GLU A 322 -11.18 -21.48 -18.83
N ILE A 323 -11.76 -21.17 -17.67
CA ILE A 323 -11.59 -21.95 -16.44
C ILE A 323 -12.95 -22.42 -15.95
N PHE A 324 -13.09 -23.71 -15.63
CA PHE A 324 -14.28 -24.17 -14.94
C PHE A 324 -14.05 -24.13 -13.43
N LEU A 325 -14.84 -23.33 -12.71
CA LEU A 325 -14.77 -23.16 -11.27
C LEU A 325 -16.09 -22.76 -10.64
N ASN A 326 -16.29 -23.10 -9.36
CA ASN A 326 -17.42 -22.64 -8.57
C ASN A 326 -17.05 -21.28 -7.96
N LEU A 327 -17.33 -20.19 -8.67
CA LEU A 327 -16.85 -18.86 -8.30
C LEU A 327 -17.45 -18.43 -6.96
N TYR A 328 -16.61 -18.01 -6.03
CA TYR A 328 -17.04 -17.52 -4.73
C TYR A 328 -18.02 -16.34 -4.89
N PRO A 329 -19.19 -16.36 -4.23
CA PRO A 329 -20.09 -15.23 -4.25
C PRO A 329 -19.53 -14.10 -3.39
N ILE A 330 -19.75 -12.86 -3.80
CA ILE A 330 -19.29 -11.72 -3.03
C ILE A 330 -20.00 -11.68 -1.65
N GLN A 331 -19.28 -11.39 -0.57
CA GLN A 331 -19.82 -11.33 0.79
C GLN A 331 -19.78 -9.91 1.35
N ASP A 332 -20.72 -9.57 2.24
CA ASP A 332 -20.71 -8.29 2.94
C ASP A 332 -19.46 -8.16 3.84
N SER A 333 -18.88 -6.95 3.90
CA SER A 333 -17.79 -6.68 4.83
C SER A 333 -18.28 -6.82 6.27
N PRO A 334 -17.53 -7.52 7.12
CA PRO A 334 -17.97 -7.73 8.48
C PRO A 334 -17.59 -6.52 9.38
N MET A 335 -18.44 -6.19 10.36
CA MET A 335 -18.38 -4.96 11.19
C MET A 335 -18.48 -5.30 12.69
N ASP A 336 -17.81 -4.52 13.54
CA ASP A 336 -17.93 -4.63 15.00
C ASP A 336 -19.36 -4.28 15.45
N GLN A 337 -19.94 -5.11 16.32
CA GLN A 337 -21.29 -4.89 16.86
C GLN A 337 -21.31 -3.75 17.88
N GLU A 338 -22.44 -3.04 17.99
CA GLU A 338 -22.58 -1.86 18.87
C GLU A 338 -22.40 -2.17 20.37
N VAL A 339 -22.69 -3.40 20.80
CA VAL A 339 -22.76 -3.77 22.22
C VAL A 339 -21.41 -4.28 22.77
N ASP A 340 -20.60 -4.92 21.92
CA ASP A 340 -19.27 -5.42 22.30
C ASP A 340 -18.31 -5.27 21.10
N PRO A 341 -17.28 -4.41 21.19
CA PRO A 341 -16.30 -4.22 20.11
C PRO A 341 -15.42 -5.46 19.86
N TYR A 342 -15.52 -6.49 20.72
CA TYR A 342 -14.86 -7.78 20.56
C TYR A 342 -15.83 -8.88 20.09
N ASP A 343 -17.13 -8.60 20.01
CA ASP A 343 -18.13 -9.50 19.42
C ASP A 343 -18.30 -9.18 17.94
N PHE A 344 -17.64 -9.99 17.13
CA PHE A 344 -17.61 -9.86 15.70
C PHE A 344 -18.41 -10.98 15.06
N SER A 345 -19.51 -10.63 14.42
CA SER A 345 -20.27 -11.58 13.62
C SER A 345 -20.01 -11.33 12.14
N ASP A 346 -19.43 -12.31 11.45
CA ASP A 346 -19.58 -12.37 10.01
C ASP A 346 -21.08 -12.37 9.68
N ARG A 347 -21.45 -11.63 8.63
CA ARG A 347 -22.84 -11.71 8.17
C ARG A 347 -23.09 -13.12 7.62
N PRO A 348 -24.33 -13.64 7.73
CA PRO A 348 -24.66 -14.95 7.17
C PRO A 348 -24.24 -15.02 5.69
N PHE A 349 -23.63 -16.15 5.30
CA PHE A 349 -23.17 -16.36 3.94
C PHE A 349 -24.27 -16.06 2.92
N SER A 350 -23.98 -15.14 2.00
CA SER A 350 -24.90 -14.68 0.96
C SER A 350 -24.59 -15.35 -0.38
N ILE A 351 -25.62 -15.87 -1.04
CA ILE A 351 -25.54 -16.35 -2.42
C ILE A 351 -26.83 -16.01 -3.16
N ASN A 352 -26.69 -15.26 -4.26
CA ASN A 352 -27.81 -14.89 -5.11
C ASN A 352 -28.17 -16.08 -5.99
N ARG A 353 -29.10 -16.91 -5.49
CA ARG A 353 -29.56 -18.11 -6.20
C ARG A 353 -30.12 -17.84 -7.59
N GLN A 354 -30.66 -16.65 -7.84
CA GLN A 354 -31.19 -16.31 -9.17
C GLN A 354 -30.05 -16.20 -10.18
N ILE A 355 -28.97 -15.47 -9.85
CA ILE A 355 -27.79 -15.35 -10.71
C ILE A 355 -27.11 -16.72 -10.86
N TYR A 356 -26.85 -17.42 -9.76
CA TYR A 356 -26.15 -18.71 -9.76
C TYR A 356 -26.92 -19.85 -10.44
N SER A 357 -28.23 -19.69 -10.68
CA SER A 357 -29.05 -20.65 -11.43
C SER A 357 -29.23 -20.28 -12.91
N SER A 358 -28.68 -19.15 -13.36
CA SER A 358 -28.71 -18.71 -14.75
C SER A 358 -27.41 -19.05 -15.48
N ASN A 359 -27.49 -19.15 -16.81
CA ASN A 359 -26.34 -19.23 -17.69
C ASN A 359 -26.09 -17.93 -18.47
N ASP A 360 -26.75 -16.84 -18.06
CA ASP A 360 -26.43 -15.51 -18.58
C ASP A 360 -25.02 -15.11 -18.10
N PRO A 361 -24.21 -14.45 -18.96
CA PRO A 361 -22.87 -14.01 -18.57
C PRO A 361 -22.95 -12.95 -17.47
N TRP A 362 -22.06 -13.06 -16.49
CA TRP A 362 -21.87 -12.12 -15.39
C TRP A 362 -20.43 -11.56 -15.37
N PRO A 363 -20.23 -10.23 -15.34
CA PRO A 363 -21.23 -9.22 -15.64
C PRO A 363 -21.68 -9.34 -17.11
N ARG A 364 -22.91 -8.89 -17.39
CA ARG A 364 -23.47 -8.96 -18.75
C ARG A 364 -22.68 -8.09 -19.73
N GLN A 365 -22.26 -6.91 -19.28
CA GLN A 365 -21.38 -6.00 -20.01
C GLN A 365 -20.00 -6.05 -19.36
N PRO A 366 -18.95 -6.43 -20.11
CA PRO A 366 -17.58 -6.43 -19.60
C PRO A 366 -17.10 -5.04 -19.17
N VAL A 367 -17.60 -3.97 -19.81
CA VAL A 367 -17.21 -2.59 -19.49
C VAL A 367 -18.43 -1.72 -19.22
N SER A 368 -18.40 -0.99 -18.12
CA SER A 368 -19.43 -0.03 -17.67
C SER A 368 -18.81 1.32 -17.30
N VAL A 369 -19.65 2.35 -17.21
CA VAL A 369 -19.27 3.67 -16.71
C VAL A 369 -20.30 4.16 -15.70
N LYS A 370 -19.83 4.67 -14.55
CA LYS A 370 -20.65 5.14 -13.44
C LYS A 370 -20.33 6.59 -13.11
N TYR A 371 -21.35 7.43 -12.90
CA TYR A 371 -21.15 8.80 -12.41
C TYR A 371 -20.81 8.77 -10.91
N LEU A 372 -19.83 9.58 -10.49
CA LEU A 372 -19.37 9.64 -9.08
C LEU A 372 -19.72 10.96 -8.37
N GLY A 373 -20.08 12.00 -9.10
CA GLY A 373 -20.23 13.35 -8.56
C GLY A 373 -19.29 14.35 -9.22
N ASN A 374 -19.21 15.53 -8.61
CA ASN A 374 -18.37 16.63 -9.10
C ASN A 374 -17.23 16.86 -8.11
N GLY A 375 -16.03 17.06 -8.62
CA GLY A 375 -14.92 17.60 -7.86
C GLY A 375 -14.61 18.99 -8.37
N ARG A 376 -15.06 19.98 -7.62
CA ARG A 376 -15.07 21.40 -7.95
C ARG A 376 -15.83 21.65 -9.24
N ASP A 377 -15.12 22.11 -10.28
CA ASP A 377 -15.72 22.40 -11.57
C ASP A 377 -15.64 21.20 -12.53
N MET A 378 -15.28 20.00 -12.07
CA MET A 378 -15.04 18.84 -12.93
C MET A 378 -15.97 17.67 -12.60
N GLU A 379 -16.63 17.10 -13.60
CA GLU A 379 -17.52 15.94 -13.44
C GLU A 379 -16.71 14.64 -13.52
N PHE A 380 -16.84 13.77 -12.51
CA PHE A 380 -16.09 12.51 -12.41
C PHE A 380 -16.95 11.28 -12.74
N TYR A 381 -16.35 10.37 -13.49
CA TYR A 381 -16.91 9.07 -13.82
C TYR A 381 -15.90 7.97 -13.51
N LEU A 382 -16.42 6.79 -13.12
CA LEU A 382 -15.67 5.57 -12.91
C LEU A 382 -15.91 4.64 -14.09
N VAL A 383 -14.84 4.29 -14.81
CA VAL A 383 -14.85 3.21 -15.80
C VAL A 383 -14.60 1.91 -15.06
N GLU A 384 -15.40 0.88 -15.31
CA GLU A 384 -15.21 -0.45 -14.74
C GLU A 384 -15.06 -1.45 -15.88
N ALA A 385 -14.01 -2.25 -15.86
CA ALA A 385 -13.73 -3.27 -16.87
C ALA A 385 -13.48 -4.62 -16.19
N ALA A 386 -14.35 -5.59 -16.44
CA ALA A 386 -14.24 -6.94 -15.91
C ALA A 386 -13.06 -7.68 -16.54
N ALA A 387 -12.31 -8.41 -15.73
CA ALA A 387 -11.22 -9.28 -16.17
C ALA A 387 -11.71 -10.61 -16.76
N GLY A 388 -13.03 -10.83 -16.78
CA GLY A 388 -13.65 -11.99 -17.38
C GLY A 388 -15.17 -11.94 -17.37
N GLN A 389 -15.80 -13.00 -17.88
CA GLN A 389 -17.23 -13.23 -17.79
C GLN A 389 -17.53 -14.63 -17.28
N TYR A 390 -18.30 -14.70 -16.20
CA TYR A 390 -18.69 -15.94 -15.54
C TYR A 390 -20.09 -16.39 -15.99
N TYR A 391 -20.23 -17.68 -16.27
CA TYR A 391 -21.45 -18.36 -16.65
C TYR A 391 -21.81 -19.32 -15.50
N PRO A 392 -22.66 -18.89 -14.55
CA PRO A 392 -22.78 -19.57 -13.26
C PRO A 392 -23.29 -21.01 -13.34
N LEU A 393 -24.32 -21.27 -14.16
CA LEU A 393 -24.88 -22.62 -14.30
C LEU A 393 -23.87 -23.62 -14.88
N GLU A 394 -22.98 -23.16 -15.77
CA GLU A 394 -21.89 -23.96 -16.35
C GLU A 394 -20.66 -24.03 -15.44
N ASN A 395 -20.60 -23.21 -14.39
CA ASN A 395 -19.39 -22.97 -13.63
C ASN A 395 -18.20 -22.61 -14.53
N ARG A 396 -18.40 -21.76 -15.54
CA ARG A 396 -17.38 -21.44 -16.56
C ARG A 396 -17.03 -19.97 -16.50
N LEU A 397 -15.77 -19.63 -16.29
CA LEU A 397 -15.24 -18.28 -16.35
C LEU A 397 -14.39 -18.13 -17.61
N VAL A 398 -14.76 -17.21 -18.50
CA VAL A 398 -13.91 -16.77 -19.60
C VAL A 398 -13.07 -15.61 -19.08
N LEU A 399 -11.77 -15.81 -18.89
CA LEU A 399 -10.84 -14.74 -18.52
C LEU A 399 -10.38 -13.98 -19.75
N PHE A 400 -10.16 -12.69 -19.60
CA PHE A 400 -9.70 -11.80 -20.66
C PHE A 400 -8.20 -11.55 -20.55
N GLU A 401 -7.53 -11.48 -21.70
CA GLU A 401 -6.18 -10.92 -21.83
C GLU A 401 -6.28 -9.39 -21.83
N SER A 402 -7.23 -8.85 -22.61
CA SER A 402 -7.54 -7.43 -22.61
C SER A 402 -9.03 -7.13 -22.81
N SER A 403 -9.47 -5.97 -22.35
CA SER A 403 -10.82 -5.41 -22.56
C SER A 403 -10.70 -4.02 -23.18
N PRO A 404 -10.69 -3.90 -24.52
CA PRO A 404 -10.77 -2.60 -25.20
C PRO A 404 -12.14 -1.94 -24.99
N TYR A 405 -12.17 -0.61 -24.96
CA TYR A 405 -13.42 0.17 -24.84
C TYR A 405 -13.31 1.56 -25.45
N GLU A 406 -14.45 2.11 -25.88
CA GLU A 406 -14.57 3.51 -26.30
C GLU A 406 -15.62 4.22 -25.43
N ILE A 407 -15.21 5.24 -24.70
CA ILE A 407 -16.12 6.17 -24.01
C ILE A 407 -16.44 7.31 -24.96
N ALA A 408 -17.73 7.57 -25.16
CA ALA A 408 -18.20 8.71 -25.93
C ALA A 408 -18.80 9.77 -25.01
N PHE A 409 -18.39 11.02 -25.21
CA PHE A 409 -18.99 12.19 -24.59
C PHE A 409 -19.91 12.86 -25.61
N LEU A 410 -21.22 12.90 -25.33
CA LEU A 410 -22.16 13.72 -26.11
C LEU A 410 -22.64 14.91 -25.32
N GLY A 411 -22.83 16.03 -26.04
CA GLY A 411 -23.32 17.27 -25.45
C GLY A 411 -22.20 18.00 -24.72
N GLY A 412 -22.57 18.86 -23.78
CA GLY A 412 -21.61 19.75 -23.13
C GLY A 412 -21.10 20.86 -24.04
N ASN A 413 -20.22 21.69 -23.49
CA ASN A 413 -19.60 22.82 -24.20
C ASN A 413 -18.16 22.51 -24.67
N GLY A 414 -17.70 21.26 -24.51
CA GLY A 414 -16.35 20.81 -24.86
C GLY A 414 -15.25 21.17 -23.84
N SER A 415 -15.57 21.92 -22.79
CA SER A 415 -14.64 22.24 -21.70
C SER A 415 -14.84 21.30 -20.52
N PHE A 416 -13.79 20.90 -19.82
CA PHE A 416 -13.86 19.94 -18.69
C PHE A 416 -13.82 20.60 -17.31
N ALA A 417 -13.35 21.85 -17.27
CA ALA A 417 -13.25 22.65 -16.05
C ALA A 417 -13.25 24.14 -16.43
N THR A 418 -13.38 25.02 -15.43
CA THR A 418 -13.24 26.47 -15.62
C THR A 418 -11.83 26.96 -15.24
N GLU A 419 -11.45 28.17 -15.68
CA GLU A 419 -10.18 28.79 -15.31
C GLU A 419 -9.95 28.93 -13.80
N ASN A 420 -11.02 28.87 -12.98
CA ASN A 420 -10.89 28.93 -11.53
C ASN A 420 -10.11 27.72 -10.97
N MET A 421 -10.20 26.56 -11.63
CA MET A 421 -9.42 25.36 -11.29
C MET A 421 -7.90 25.55 -11.53
N GLN A 422 -7.51 26.61 -12.23
CA GLN A 422 -6.11 26.99 -12.46
C GLN A 422 -5.64 28.11 -11.52
N SER A 423 -6.49 28.57 -10.60
CA SER A 423 -6.12 29.61 -9.64
C SER A 423 -4.92 29.16 -8.80
N PRO A 424 -3.90 30.02 -8.62
CA PRO A 424 -2.76 29.67 -7.78
C PRO A 424 -3.13 29.56 -6.29
N PHE A 425 -4.32 30.05 -5.90
CA PHE A 425 -4.87 29.91 -4.55
C PHE A 425 -5.71 28.64 -4.37
N ASP A 426 -5.80 27.81 -5.41
CA ASP A 426 -6.62 26.60 -5.46
C ASP A 426 -5.71 25.39 -5.73
N SER A 427 -4.92 25.02 -4.72
CA SER A 427 -3.98 23.90 -4.83
C SER A 427 -4.68 22.57 -5.10
N ASN A 428 -5.90 22.39 -4.59
CA ASN A 428 -6.66 21.14 -4.66
C ASN A 428 -7.16 20.81 -6.07
N SER A 429 -7.53 21.83 -6.85
CA SER A 429 -7.99 21.66 -8.23
C SER A 429 -6.96 20.98 -9.15
N ARG A 430 -5.68 21.32 -8.98
CA ARG A 430 -4.60 20.71 -9.78
C ARG A 430 -4.53 19.19 -9.59
N TYR A 431 -4.70 18.72 -8.36
CA TYR A 431 -4.69 17.29 -8.05
C TYR A 431 -5.89 16.57 -8.64
N LEU A 432 -7.08 17.19 -8.56
CA LEU A 432 -8.29 16.65 -9.17
C LEU A 432 -8.11 16.43 -10.68
N MET A 433 -7.55 17.41 -11.39
CA MET A 433 -7.30 17.33 -12.84
C MET A 433 -6.28 16.26 -13.23
N GLU A 434 -5.32 15.92 -12.37
CA GLU A 434 -4.26 14.93 -12.64
C GLU A 434 -4.68 13.49 -12.32
N ASN A 435 -5.74 13.30 -11.52
CA ASN A 435 -6.22 12.00 -11.04
C ASN A 435 -7.14 11.26 -12.03
N VAL A 436 -7.36 11.80 -13.23
CA VAL A 436 -8.20 11.20 -14.27
C VAL A 436 -7.36 10.71 -15.45
N LEU A 437 -7.82 9.65 -16.10
CA LEU A 437 -7.11 9.03 -17.22
C LEU A 437 -6.93 9.99 -18.42
N ASN A 438 -7.91 10.86 -18.68
CA ASN A 438 -7.92 11.82 -19.80
C ASN A 438 -7.40 13.22 -19.42
N LYS A 439 -6.44 13.27 -18.48
CA LYS A 439 -5.91 14.52 -17.92
C LYS A 439 -5.27 15.48 -18.92
N VAL A 440 -4.70 14.98 -20.02
CA VAL A 440 -4.12 15.85 -21.06
C VAL A 440 -5.24 16.59 -21.78
N THR A 441 -6.33 15.89 -22.11
CA THR A 441 -7.53 16.49 -22.70
C THR A 441 -8.17 17.50 -21.75
N VAL A 442 -8.31 17.16 -20.46
CA VAL A 442 -8.86 18.06 -19.43
C VAL A 442 -8.04 19.36 -19.39
N SER A 443 -6.73 19.25 -19.29
CA SER A 443 -5.82 20.41 -19.18
C SER A 443 -5.84 21.31 -20.43
N ALA A 444 -6.13 20.74 -21.61
CA ALA A 444 -6.18 21.48 -22.87
C ALA A 444 -7.53 22.18 -23.15
N ASN A 445 -8.60 21.84 -22.41
CA ASN A 445 -9.97 22.27 -22.69
C ASN A 445 -10.61 22.93 -21.46
N ILE A 446 -10.06 24.07 -21.07
CA ILE A 446 -10.51 24.87 -19.93
C ILE A 446 -11.31 26.07 -20.42
N ARG A 447 -12.47 26.32 -19.81
CA ARG A 447 -13.32 27.44 -20.15
C ARG A 447 -12.80 28.73 -19.50
N GLU A 448 -12.44 29.70 -20.33
CA GLU A 448 -12.10 31.07 -19.89
C GLU A 448 -13.34 31.79 -19.32
N ARG A 449 -13.13 32.61 -18.28
CA ARG A 449 -14.15 33.47 -17.66
C ARG A 449 -13.61 34.90 -17.52
N ILE A 450 -14.52 35.88 -17.47
CA ILE A 450 -14.20 37.30 -17.26
C ILE A 450 -14.46 37.63 -15.79
N ARG A 451 -13.45 38.21 -15.12
CA ARG A 451 -13.40 38.44 -13.66
C ARG A 451 -14.22 39.66 -13.23
N GLU A 452 -14.90 39.56 -12.08
CA GLU A 452 -15.39 40.68 -11.27
C GLU A 452 -14.74 40.59 -9.87
N ASP A 453 -14.33 41.74 -9.33
CA ASP A 453 -13.74 42.07 -8.00
C ASP A 453 -13.02 40.99 -7.15
N ILE A 454 -11.81 41.29 -6.65
CA ILE A 454 -11.13 40.46 -5.62
C ILE A 454 -11.96 40.43 -4.32
N PHE A 455 -12.69 39.35 -4.09
CA PHE A 455 -13.16 38.94 -2.76
C PHE A 455 -13.08 37.42 -2.60
N GLY A 456 -13.11 36.94 -1.35
CA GLY A 456 -13.02 35.52 -1.00
C GLY A 456 -11.86 35.19 -0.07
N GLU A 457 -11.69 33.89 0.20
CA GLU A 457 -10.65 33.32 1.08
C GLU A 457 -10.23 31.94 0.58
N GLU A 458 -8.97 31.58 0.78
CA GLU A 458 -8.47 30.22 0.58
C GLU A 458 -8.85 29.35 1.79
N PHE A 459 -8.82 29.93 2.99
CA PHE A 459 -9.17 29.28 4.25
C PHE A 459 -10.32 30.00 4.96
N LEU A 460 -11.49 29.37 4.97
CA LEU A 460 -12.69 29.86 5.61
C LEU A 460 -12.78 29.33 7.04
N ILE A 461 -12.73 30.22 8.03
CA ILE A 461 -12.87 29.86 9.44
C ILE A 461 -14.26 30.27 9.91
N LEU A 462 -15.05 29.29 10.34
CA LEU A 462 -16.40 29.43 10.86
C LEU A 462 -16.38 29.11 12.35
N THR A 463 -16.87 30.03 13.18
CA THR A 463 -16.69 29.93 14.63
C THR A 463 -17.89 30.46 15.40
N HIS A 464 -18.17 29.88 16.56
CA HIS A 464 -19.10 30.49 17.51
C HIS A 464 -18.50 31.80 18.06
N PRO A 465 -19.31 32.86 18.33
CA PRO A 465 -18.83 34.12 18.91
C PRO A 465 -17.97 33.96 20.17
N ASP A 466 -18.24 32.95 20.99
CA ASP A 466 -17.46 32.67 22.22
C ASP A 466 -15.99 32.32 21.95
N PHE A 467 -15.67 31.90 20.72
CA PHE A 467 -14.33 31.47 20.32
C PHE A 467 -13.69 32.39 19.26
N GLU A 468 -14.36 33.48 18.88
CA GLU A 468 -13.93 34.39 17.81
C GLU A 468 -12.49 34.89 18.03
N GLN A 469 -12.11 35.20 19.27
CA GLN A 469 -10.76 35.65 19.59
C GLN A 469 -9.69 34.61 19.19
N ALA A 470 -9.93 33.33 19.46
CA ALA A 470 -9.00 32.26 19.08
C ALA A 470 -8.98 32.06 17.55
N ALA A 471 -10.14 32.18 16.89
CA ALA A 471 -10.24 32.13 15.43
C ALA A 471 -9.43 33.26 14.75
N LEU A 472 -9.50 34.48 15.29
CA LEU A 472 -8.73 35.62 14.79
C LEU A 472 -7.21 35.41 14.99
N GLU A 473 -6.78 34.86 16.14
CA GLU A 473 -5.37 34.51 16.39
C GLU A 473 -4.85 33.50 15.34
N LEU A 474 -5.66 32.49 15.00
CA LEU A 474 -5.31 31.52 13.95
C LEU A 474 -5.28 32.17 12.56
N ARG A 475 -6.29 32.96 12.21
CA ARG A 475 -6.37 33.69 10.93
C ARG A 475 -5.13 34.54 10.68
N ASP A 476 -4.73 35.32 11.68
CA ASP A 476 -3.59 36.24 11.56
C ASP A 476 -2.30 35.47 11.29
N TRP A 477 -2.09 34.36 12.00
CA TRP A 477 -0.98 33.46 11.72
C TRP A 477 -1.03 32.87 10.30
N LYS A 478 -2.18 32.39 9.84
CA LYS A 478 -2.29 31.80 8.49
C LYS A 478 -1.99 32.82 7.39
N ARG A 479 -2.41 34.07 7.58
CA ARG A 479 -2.06 35.18 6.68
C ARG A 479 -0.56 35.50 6.71
N GLU A 480 0.09 35.44 7.88
CA GLU A 480 1.56 35.53 7.99
C GLU A 480 2.27 34.38 7.27
N LYS A 481 1.67 33.18 7.24
CA LYS A 481 2.15 32.00 6.50
C LYS A 481 1.86 32.07 4.99
N GLY A 482 1.14 33.11 4.54
CA GLY A 482 0.79 33.31 3.13
C GLY A 482 -0.51 32.62 2.71
N ILE A 483 -1.26 32.00 3.63
CA ILE A 483 -2.59 31.41 3.39
C ILE A 483 -3.64 32.49 3.64
N TRP A 484 -4.44 32.82 2.63
CA TRP A 484 -5.43 33.88 2.78
C TRP A 484 -6.67 33.36 3.53
N ALA A 485 -6.79 33.75 4.80
CA ALA A 485 -7.83 33.26 5.70
C ALA A 485 -8.80 34.35 6.15
N ASN A 486 -10.09 34.04 6.29
CA ASN A 486 -11.12 34.93 6.84
C ASN A 486 -11.94 34.21 7.91
N VAL A 487 -12.42 34.97 8.90
CA VAL A 487 -13.24 34.47 10.02
C VAL A 487 -14.66 35.01 9.90
N PHE A 488 -15.64 34.14 10.07
CA PHE A 488 -17.05 34.50 10.15
C PHE A 488 -17.68 33.82 11.37
N THR A 489 -18.48 34.57 12.10
CA THR A 489 -19.23 34.03 13.24
C THR A 489 -20.49 33.31 12.76
N CYS A 490 -20.78 32.15 13.32
CA CYS A 490 -22.00 31.37 13.10
C CYS A 490 -22.33 30.56 14.36
N GLY A 491 -23.38 29.74 14.30
CA GLY A 491 -23.68 28.76 15.32
C GLY A 491 -25.00 28.98 16.04
N THR A 492 -25.37 27.96 16.80
CA THR A 492 -26.58 27.85 17.62
C THR A 492 -26.61 28.86 18.76
N ASP A 493 -27.82 29.23 19.19
CA ASP A 493 -28.05 30.15 20.32
C ASP A 493 -27.33 31.51 20.21
N THR A 494 -27.02 31.94 18.98
CA THR A 494 -26.45 33.26 18.68
C THR A 494 -27.54 34.26 18.26
N ASP A 495 -27.26 35.56 18.41
CA ASP A 495 -28.10 36.64 17.86
C ASP A 495 -27.97 36.78 16.32
N LEU A 496 -27.29 35.84 15.64
CA LEU A 496 -27.04 35.87 14.20
C LEU A 496 -28.23 35.26 13.47
N HIS A 497 -29.01 36.04 12.70
CA HIS A 497 -30.24 35.51 12.10
C HIS A 497 -30.06 34.59 10.89
N ASP A 498 -28.90 34.63 10.22
CA ASP A 498 -28.73 34.02 8.89
C ASP A 498 -27.73 32.83 8.85
N MET A 499 -27.12 32.44 9.98
CA MET A 499 -26.08 31.39 10.04
C MET A 499 -26.15 30.58 11.35
N GLN A 500 -27.33 30.04 11.71
CA GLN A 500 -27.52 29.27 12.95
C GLN A 500 -27.61 27.76 12.76
N THR A 501 -28.11 27.30 11.61
CA THR A 501 -28.32 25.86 11.35
C THR A 501 -27.21 25.27 10.49
N ALA A 502 -27.15 23.95 10.42
CA ALA A 502 -26.18 23.27 9.56
C ALA A 502 -26.35 23.65 8.08
N ASP A 503 -27.61 23.69 7.61
CA ASP A 503 -27.97 24.09 6.24
C ASP A 503 -27.61 25.56 5.93
N ASP A 504 -27.79 26.48 6.88
CA ASP A 504 -27.43 27.89 6.68
C ASP A 504 -25.91 28.07 6.51
N ILE A 505 -25.15 27.32 7.31
CA ILE A 505 -23.68 27.33 7.25
C ILE A 505 -23.20 26.76 5.91
N ASP A 506 -23.82 25.67 5.46
CA ASP A 506 -23.49 25.02 4.19
C ASP A 506 -23.77 25.94 2.99
N ALA A 507 -24.97 26.54 2.96
CA ALA A 507 -25.35 27.54 1.96
C ALA A 507 -24.41 28.76 1.96
N PHE A 508 -23.89 29.15 3.13
CA PHE A 508 -22.88 30.20 3.20
C PHE A 508 -21.56 29.77 2.55
N ILE A 509 -21.05 28.56 2.84
CA ILE A 509 -19.84 28.00 2.22
C ILE A 509 -19.99 27.95 0.69
N GLU A 510 -21.10 27.41 0.19
CA GLU A 510 -21.39 27.35 -1.25
C GLU A 510 -21.40 28.75 -1.89
N SER A 511 -21.96 29.75 -1.20
CA SER A 511 -21.99 31.13 -1.67
C SER A 511 -20.59 31.73 -1.76
N ARG A 512 -19.72 31.46 -0.77
CA ARG A 512 -18.30 31.88 -0.79
C ARG A 512 -17.56 31.24 -1.95
N TYR A 513 -17.75 29.94 -2.20
CA TYR A 513 -17.15 29.23 -3.33
C TYR A 513 -17.63 29.74 -4.69
N THR A 514 -18.94 29.95 -4.84
CA THR A 514 -19.56 30.28 -6.14
C THR A 514 -19.20 31.68 -6.62
N HIS A 515 -19.12 32.64 -5.69
CA HIS A 515 -18.98 34.04 -6.04
C HIS A 515 -17.57 34.59 -5.82
N GLY A 516 -16.77 34.00 -4.92
CA GLY A 516 -15.42 34.48 -4.60
C GLY A 516 -14.42 34.29 -5.75
N LEU A 517 -13.55 35.28 -5.93
CA LEU A 517 -12.40 35.16 -6.83
C LEU A 517 -11.32 34.24 -6.24
N ILE A 518 -11.10 34.36 -4.92
CA ILE A 518 -10.34 33.36 -4.15
C ILE A 518 -11.37 32.44 -3.52
N ARG A 519 -11.54 31.26 -4.11
CA ARG A 519 -12.49 30.26 -3.62
C ARG A 519 -11.93 29.52 -2.42
N PRO A 520 -12.76 29.21 -1.40
CA PRO A 520 -12.33 28.36 -0.30
C PRO A 520 -11.76 27.05 -0.84
N SER A 521 -10.63 26.65 -0.28
CA SER A 521 -10.09 25.30 -0.41
C SER A 521 -10.12 24.54 0.91
N TYR A 522 -10.18 25.29 2.00
CA TYR A 522 -10.21 24.76 3.35
C TYR A 522 -11.34 25.43 4.13
N VAL A 523 -12.04 24.63 4.93
CA VAL A 523 -13.06 25.11 5.89
C VAL A 523 -12.69 24.60 7.27
N LEU A 524 -12.60 25.48 8.25
CA LEU A 524 -12.45 25.11 9.66
C LEU A 524 -13.71 25.47 10.43
N LEU A 525 -14.27 24.47 11.10
CA LEU A 525 -15.33 24.62 12.10
C LEU A 525 -14.68 24.71 13.48
N LEU A 526 -14.70 25.89 14.11
CA LEU A 526 -14.09 26.13 15.42
C LEU A 526 -15.21 26.25 16.48
N GLY A 527 -15.40 25.16 17.22
CA GLY A 527 -16.49 24.97 18.17
C GLY A 527 -17.01 23.53 18.09
N ASP A 528 -17.47 23.03 19.23
CA ASP A 528 -18.03 21.68 19.29
C ASP A 528 -19.47 21.58 18.74
N SER A 529 -20.04 20.38 18.67
CA SER A 529 -21.28 20.09 17.92
C SER A 529 -22.53 20.86 18.40
N GLU A 530 -22.56 21.28 19.66
CA GLU A 530 -23.60 22.13 20.25
C GLU A 530 -23.42 23.61 19.97
N PHE A 531 -22.24 24.04 19.49
CA PHE A 531 -21.94 25.42 19.11
C PHE A 531 -21.98 25.60 17.60
N ILE A 532 -21.34 24.69 16.87
CA ILE A 532 -21.33 24.66 15.41
C ILE A 532 -22.00 23.35 14.98
N PRO A 533 -23.25 23.42 14.48
CA PRO A 533 -24.01 22.25 14.06
C PRO A 533 -23.23 21.31 13.14
N THR A 534 -23.60 20.03 13.20
CA THR A 534 -23.12 18.98 12.28
C THR A 534 -24.34 18.28 11.67
N PHE A 535 -24.13 17.47 10.64
CA PHE A 535 -25.20 16.69 10.02
C PHE A 535 -25.26 15.28 10.60
N TYR A 536 -26.40 14.61 10.39
CA TYR A 536 -26.60 13.21 10.79
C TYR A 536 -27.07 12.38 9.61
N TYR A 537 -26.17 11.52 9.10
CA TYR A 537 -26.48 10.52 8.09
C TYR A 537 -26.23 9.13 8.67
N ASN A 538 -27.22 8.23 8.59
CA ASN A 538 -27.13 6.89 9.19
C ASN A 538 -26.69 6.90 10.66
N GLU A 539 -27.19 7.86 11.45
CA GLU A 539 -26.84 8.07 12.88
C GLU A 539 -25.36 8.44 13.14
N ILE A 540 -24.62 8.79 12.09
CA ILE A 540 -23.25 9.28 12.13
C ILE A 540 -23.27 10.81 12.13
N GLY A 541 -22.74 11.44 13.19
CA GLY A 541 -22.42 12.86 13.19
C GLY A 541 -21.30 13.14 12.18
N THR A 542 -21.55 14.03 11.22
CA THR A 542 -20.66 14.21 10.07
C THR A 542 -20.65 15.64 9.53
N ASP A 543 -19.44 16.12 9.23
CA ASP A 543 -19.18 17.37 8.52
C ASP A 543 -18.96 17.14 7.01
N TRP A 544 -19.26 15.93 6.51
CA TRP A 544 -19.15 15.61 5.08
C TRP A 544 -19.91 16.58 4.16
N PRO A 545 -21.15 17.01 4.46
CA PRO A 545 -21.85 17.95 3.59
C PRO A 545 -21.09 19.26 3.39
N TYR A 546 -20.43 19.79 4.42
CA TYR A 546 -19.57 20.98 4.28
C TYR A 546 -18.35 20.78 3.38
N ALA A 547 -18.01 19.53 3.05
CA ALA A 547 -16.89 19.19 2.18
C ALA A 547 -17.29 19.06 0.71
N VAL A 548 -18.58 19.01 0.39
CA VAL A 548 -19.12 18.80 -0.96
C VAL A 548 -20.05 19.95 -1.37
N LEU A 549 -20.05 20.30 -2.65
CA LEU A 549 -20.90 21.33 -3.24
C LEU A 549 -22.05 20.72 -4.06
N GLY A 550 -22.02 19.40 -4.24
CA GLY A 550 -23.09 18.61 -4.84
C GLY A 550 -24.06 18.06 -3.79
N ASP A 551 -24.95 17.16 -4.22
CA ASP A 551 -25.83 16.45 -3.29
C ASP A 551 -25.00 15.48 -2.42
N PRO A 552 -24.91 15.66 -1.10
CA PRO A 552 -24.03 14.88 -0.22
C PRO A 552 -24.37 13.38 -0.11
N GLU A 553 -25.56 12.96 -0.57
CA GLU A 553 -25.92 11.54 -0.63
C GLU A 553 -25.46 10.86 -1.93
N THR A 554 -25.10 11.63 -2.96
CA THR A 554 -24.72 11.09 -4.28
C THR A 554 -23.34 11.53 -4.75
N ASP A 555 -22.89 12.72 -4.36
CA ASP A 555 -21.55 13.20 -4.61
C ASP A 555 -20.58 12.53 -3.63
N SER A 556 -19.63 11.78 -4.18
CA SER A 556 -18.63 11.03 -3.41
C SER A 556 -17.25 11.68 -3.46
N ILE A 557 -17.10 12.85 -4.09
CA ILE A 557 -15.82 13.51 -4.28
C ILE A 557 -15.76 14.79 -3.44
N PRO A 558 -14.83 14.92 -2.47
CA PRO A 558 -14.75 16.14 -1.67
C PRO A 558 -14.20 17.32 -2.49
N ASP A 559 -14.93 18.43 -2.47
CA ASP A 559 -14.58 19.73 -3.05
C ASP A 559 -13.61 20.54 -2.17
N LEU A 560 -13.88 20.48 -0.87
CA LEU A 560 -13.25 21.29 0.17
C LEU A 560 -12.60 20.39 1.22
N ALA A 561 -11.48 20.85 1.78
CA ALA A 561 -10.80 20.20 2.88
C ALA A 561 -11.35 20.74 4.21
N VAL A 562 -12.16 19.94 4.90
CA VAL A 562 -12.83 20.34 6.15
C VAL A 562 -12.07 19.82 7.37
N GLY A 563 -11.94 20.65 8.39
CA GLY A 563 -11.50 20.22 9.72
C GLY A 563 -12.35 20.86 10.81
N ARG A 564 -12.36 20.23 11.98
CA ARG A 564 -13.08 20.70 13.17
C ARG A 564 -12.13 20.81 14.35
N ILE A 565 -12.16 21.94 15.05
CA ILE A 565 -11.58 22.11 16.39
C ILE A 565 -12.75 22.06 17.39
N PRO A 566 -13.10 20.87 17.92
CA PRO A 566 -14.15 20.74 18.92
C PRO A 566 -13.63 21.32 20.23
N VAL A 567 -14.30 22.36 20.73
CA VAL A 567 -14.00 23.08 21.99
C VAL A 567 -15.28 23.70 22.55
N ASP A 568 -15.36 23.76 23.87
CA ASP A 568 -16.57 24.18 24.62
C ASP A 568 -16.31 25.51 25.35
N THR A 569 -15.05 25.95 25.40
CA THR A 569 -14.59 27.16 26.08
C THR A 569 -13.49 27.86 25.30
N LEU A 570 -13.40 29.19 25.46
CA LEU A 570 -12.34 30.00 24.87
C LEU A 570 -10.93 29.55 25.32
N ASP A 571 -10.78 29.06 26.55
CA ASP A 571 -9.48 28.57 27.05
C ASP A 571 -9.03 27.31 26.30
N GLN A 572 -9.93 26.35 26.07
CA GLN A 572 -9.64 25.18 25.24
C GLN A 572 -9.30 25.60 23.80
N ALA A 573 -10.11 26.49 23.20
CA ALA A 573 -9.86 27.02 21.85
C ALA A 573 -8.47 27.65 21.73
N THR A 574 -8.12 28.47 22.72
CA THR A 574 -6.82 29.15 22.81
C THR A 574 -5.66 28.16 22.94
N VAL A 575 -5.81 27.10 23.75
CA VAL A 575 -4.80 26.04 23.88
C VAL A 575 -4.55 25.36 22.54
N VAL A 576 -5.60 24.94 21.84
CA VAL A 576 -5.49 24.25 20.54
C VAL A 576 -4.85 25.15 19.49
N VAL A 577 -5.38 26.37 19.31
CA VAL A 577 -4.86 27.34 18.34
C VAL A 577 -3.39 27.65 18.60
N ARG A 578 -2.98 27.86 19.86
CA ARG A 578 -1.57 28.14 20.17
C ARG A 578 -0.65 26.96 19.93
N LYS A 579 -1.12 25.72 20.10
CA LYS A 579 -0.35 24.53 19.71
C LYS A 579 -0.09 24.52 18.20
N ILE A 580 -1.13 24.76 17.40
CA ILE A 580 -1.03 24.86 15.94
C ILE A 580 -0.06 25.96 15.52
N VAL A 581 -0.27 27.18 16.02
CA VAL A 581 0.58 28.35 15.70
C VAL A 581 2.03 28.07 16.08
N ARG A 582 2.30 27.52 17.28
CA ARG A 582 3.68 27.19 17.69
C ARG A 582 4.31 26.11 16.82
N TYR A 583 3.58 25.03 16.54
CA TYR A 583 4.06 23.93 15.73
C TYR A 583 4.47 24.39 14.32
N GLU A 584 3.73 25.33 13.72
CA GLU A 584 4.04 25.84 12.38
C GLU A 584 5.03 27.02 12.38
N LYS A 585 4.93 27.94 13.34
CA LYS A 585 5.76 29.17 13.40
C LYS A 585 7.13 28.93 14.04
N ASN A 586 7.17 28.11 15.09
CA ASN A 586 8.36 27.82 15.89
C ASN A 586 8.52 26.31 16.08
N PRO A 587 8.72 25.54 15.00
CA PRO A 587 8.83 24.09 15.09
C PRO A 587 9.99 23.66 16.01
N VAL A 588 9.82 22.55 16.72
CA VAL A 588 10.82 22.04 17.66
C VAL A 588 12.14 21.76 16.93
N ASN A 589 13.26 22.26 17.46
CA ASN A 589 14.59 21.96 16.92
C ASN A 589 15.11 20.61 17.44
N ASP A 590 14.48 19.52 17.02
CA ASP A 590 14.80 18.15 17.39
C ASP A 590 14.77 17.28 16.12
N ALA A 591 15.94 16.98 15.56
CA ALA A 591 16.04 16.18 14.33
C ALA A 591 15.51 14.75 14.52
N ASP A 592 15.53 14.21 15.74
CA ASP A 592 15.07 12.86 16.05
C ASP A 592 13.54 12.79 16.07
N PHE A 593 12.86 13.87 16.48
CA PHE A 593 11.40 13.97 16.40
C PHE A 593 10.89 13.73 14.97
N TYR A 594 11.50 14.40 13.97
CA TYR A 594 11.10 14.27 12.55
C TYR A 594 11.54 12.96 11.88
N ARG A 595 12.43 12.20 12.52
CA ARG A 595 12.91 10.91 11.99
C ARG A 595 12.11 9.73 12.52
N ARG A 596 11.59 9.83 13.76
CA ARG A 596 10.86 8.77 14.45
C ARG A 596 9.37 8.77 14.11
N ALA A 597 8.85 7.60 13.74
CA ALA A 597 7.44 7.31 13.57
C ALA A 597 7.05 6.08 14.39
N VAL A 598 5.78 5.96 14.75
CA VAL A 598 5.21 4.79 15.43
C VAL A 598 4.14 4.16 14.56
N VAL A 599 4.18 2.83 14.44
CA VAL A 599 3.08 2.03 13.91
C VAL A 599 2.69 1.03 14.99
N ALA A 600 1.45 1.16 15.47
CA ALA A 600 0.85 0.30 16.48
C ALA A 600 -0.32 -0.47 15.86
N SER A 601 -0.38 -1.78 16.07
CA SER A 601 -1.38 -2.63 15.40
C SER A 601 -1.64 -3.95 16.12
N GLN A 602 -2.78 -4.55 15.83
CA GLN A 602 -3.16 -5.88 16.30
C GLN A 602 -2.99 -6.91 15.19
N PHE A 603 -2.42 -8.07 15.51
CA PHE A 603 -2.67 -9.31 14.78
C PHE A 603 -3.90 -9.99 15.36
N GLN A 604 -4.96 -10.12 14.57
CA GLN A 604 -6.21 -10.71 15.05
C GLN A 604 -6.20 -12.21 14.73
N CYS A 605 -5.94 -13.02 15.75
CA CYS A 605 -5.92 -14.47 15.56
C CYS A 605 -7.31 -15.08 15.79
N CYS A 606 -7.72 -16.07 15.01
CA CYS A 606 -7.21 -16.44 13.68
C CYS A 606 -8.41 -16.73 12.78
N ARG A 607 -8.24 -16.52 11.47
CA ARG A 607 -9.31 -16.66 10.48
C ARG A 607 -9.94 -18.05 10.55
N GLU A 608 -11.23 -18.09 10.85
CA GLU A 608 -12.03 -19.31 10.86
C GLU A 608 -12.14 -19.91 9.45
N GLY A 609 -12.11 -21.25 9.36
CA GLY A 609 -12.17 -21.98 8.08
C GLY A 609 -10.93 -21.84 7.18
N ALA A 610 -9.91 -21.06 7.56
CA ALA A 610 -8.68 -20.95 6.79
C ALA A 610 -7.89 -22.28 6.84
N PRO A 611 -7.30 -22.74 5.72
CA PRO A 611 -6.65 -24.05 5.63
C PRO A 611 -5.39 -24.20 6.51
N LYS A 612 -4.88 -23.12 7.12
CA LYS A 612 -3.64 -23.13 7.92
C LYS A 612 -3.77 -22.22 9.16
N ASP A 613 -3.38 -22.76 10.31
CA ASP A 613 -3.31 -22.04 11.60
C ASP A 613 -2.39 -20.81 11.53
N GLY A 614 -2.68 -19.79 12.36
CA GLY A 614 -1.87 -18.58 12.45
C GLY A 614 -2.09 -17.58 11.30
N THR A 615 -3.23 -17.68 10.61
CA THR A 615 -3.68 -16.75 9.58
C THR A 615 -4.51 -15.63 10.20
N ASP A 616 -4.13 -14.38 9.92
CA ASP A 616 -4.81 -13.18 10.43
C ASP A 616 -6.28 -13.18 9.99
N SER A 617 -7.20 -12.77 10.87
CA SER A 617 -8.61 -12.57 10.52
C SER A 617 -8.88 -11.17 10.00
N ARG A 618 -7.88 -10.29 9.97
CA ARG A 618 -7.95 -8.91 9.46
C ARG A 618 -6.72 -8.50 8.67
N SER A 619 -6.84 -7.37 7.99
CA SER A 619 -5.75 -6.69 7.27
C SER A 619 -4.98 -5.69 8.14
N PHE A 620 -5.15 -5.67 9.47
CA PHE A 620 -4.56 -4.66 10.35
C PHE A 620 -3.02 -4.65 10.30
N VAL A 621 -2.39 -5.82 10.45
CA VAL A 621 -0.93 -5.95 10.35
C VAL A 621 -0.47 -5.70 8.91
N GLU A 622 -1.24 -6.12 7.93
CA GLU A 622 -0.91 -5.97 6.50
C GLU A 622 -0.78 -4.49 6.11
N VAL A 623 -1.80 -3.67 6.39
CA VAL A 623 -1.73 -2.22 6.11
C VAL A 623 -0.70 -1.50 6.98
N SER A 624 -0.48 -1.99 8.20
CA SER A 624 0.54 -1.43 9.11
C SER A 624 1.95 -1.68 8.59
N GLU A 625 2.23 -2.88 8.07
CA GLU A 625 3.51 -3.20 7.43
C GLU A 625 3.68 -2.49 6.09
N PHE A 626 2.61 -2.31 5.31
CA PHE A 626 2.62 -1.42 4.14
C PHE A 626 3.05 0.00 4.55
N SER A 627 2.38 0.58 5.54
CA SER A 627 2.65 1.95 6.02
C SER A 627 4.07 2.09 6.57
N ARG A 628 4.53 1.09 7.32
CA ARG A 628 5.91 1.01 7.78
C ARG A 628 6.90 0.96 6.62
N GLN A 629 6.64 0.19 5.57
CA GLN A 629 7.53 0.08 4.43
C GLN A 629 7.62 1.41 3.65
N VAL A 630 6.51 2.14 3.52
CA VAL A 630 6.52 3.50 2.95
C VAL A 630 7.39 4.43 3.79
N LEU A 631 7.23 4.42 5.11
CA LEU A 631 8.03 5.23 6.04
C LEU A 631 9.53 4.88 5.98
N LEU A 632 9.89 3.60 5.94
CA LEU A 632 11.28 3.18 5.79
C LEU A 632 11.90 3.66 4.48
N THR A 633 11.17 3.52 3.36
CA THR A 633 11.59 4.00 2.05
C THR A 633 11.83 5.52 2.08
N ALA A 634 11.04 6.25 2.86
CA ALA A 634 11.21 7.67 3.12
C ALA A 634 12.34 8.02 4.12
N GLY A 635 13.13 7.05 4.58
CA GLY A 635 14.26 7.25 5.49
C GLY A 635 13.86 7.46 6.96
N LYS A 636 12.69 6.96 7.38
CA LYS A 636 12.22 7.06 8.77
C LYS A 636 12.68 5.90 9.64
N GLU A 637 12.79 6.17 10.93
CA GLU A 637 12.92 5.17 11.98
C GLU A 637 11.52 4.82 12.49
N VAL A 638 11.09 3.57 12.29
CA VAL A 638 9.73 3.15 12.64
C VAL A 638 9.74 2.16 13.79
N THR A 639 9.11 2.55 14.90
CA THR A 639 8.86 1.67 16.04
C THR A 639 7.58 0.88 15.81
N ARG A 640 7.67 -0.46 15.85
CA ARG A 640 6.51 -1.35 15.86
C ARG A 640 6.04 -1.56 17.30
N ILE A 641 4.76 -1.31 17.57
CA ILE A 641 4.13 -1.64 18.85
C ILE A 641 2.95 -2.55 18.55
N TYR A 642 3.22 -3.84 18.32
CA TYR A 642 2.20 -4.79 17.88
C TYR A 642 1.75 -5.70 19.02
N GLY A 643 0.44 -5.90 19.13
CA GLY A 643 -0.19 -6.89 20.00
C GLY A 643 -0.81 -8.03 19.19
N ARG A 644 -1.15 -9.15 19.85
CA ARG A 644 -1.93 -10.23 19.22
C ARG A 644 -3.09 -10.67 20.11
N THR A 645 -4.15 -11.17 19.49
CA THR A 645 -5.19 -11.97 20.17
C THR A 645 -4.96 -13.46 19.90
N GLY A 646 -5.76 -14.33 20.52
CA GLY A 646 -5.75 -15.77 20.29
C GLY A 646 -4.50 -16.52 20.80
N ALA A 647 -4.55 -17.86 20.73
CA ALA A 647 -3.47 -18.72 21.21
C ALA A 647 -2.42 -19.04 20.14
N SER A 648 -2.82 -19.15 18.87
CA SER A 648 -1.94 -19.55 17.76
C SER A 648 -0.85 -18.50 17.49
N THR A 649 0.28 -18.97 16.97
CA THR A 649 1.40 -18.09 16.61
C THR A 649 1.09 -17.37 15.30
N PRO A 650 1.18 -16.03 15.24
CA PRO A 650 1.03 -15.28 13.99
C PRO A 650 1.99 -15.76 12.91
N ALA A 651 1.47 -16.05 11.71
CA ALA A 651 2.27 -16.61 10.62
C ALA A 651 1.89 -16.07 9.24
N ARG A 652 0.62 -15.71 9.00
CA ARG A 652 0.12 -15.32 7.68
C ARG A 652 -0.80 -14.10 7.74
N TYR A 653 -0.79 -13.29 6.69
CA TYR A 653 -1.81 -12.26 6.44
C TYR A 653 -3.16 -12.91 6.09
N TYR A 654 -4.22 -12.09 5.99
CA TYR A 654 -5.58 -12.56 5.74
C TYR A 654 -5.71 -13.35 4.42
N ASP A 655 -4.97 -12.96 3.38
CA ASP A 655 -4.92 -13.63 2.07
C ASP A 655 -4.13 -14.96 2.07
N GLY A 656 -3.56 -15.36 3.21
CA GLY A 656 -2.78 -16.60 3.38
C GLY A 656 -1.29 -16.47 3.06
N THR A 657 -0.83 -15.31 2.58
CA THR A 657 0.60 -15.03 2.36
C THR A 657 1.35 -14.91 3.68
N LEU A 658 2.66 -15.17 3.69
CA LEU A 658 3.47 -15.21 4.92
C LEU A 658 3.74 -13.80 5.48
N LEU A 659 3.69 -13.68 6.80
CA LEU A 659 4.21 -12.48 7.48
C LEU A 659 5.72 -12.31 7.21
N PRO A 660 6.25 -11.07 7.21
CA PRO A 660 7.68 -10.81 7.11
C PRO A 660 8.49 -11.58 8.16
N GLU A 661 9.67 -12.08 7.78
CA GLU A 661 10.54 -12.87 8.68
C GLU A 661 10.81 -12.15 10.02
N ALA A 662 10.87 -10.81 10.01
CA ALA A 662 11.05 -9.97 11.19
C ALA A 662 9.95 -10.09 12.25
N LEU A 663 8.76 -10.56 11.87
CA LEU A 663 7.62 -10.80 12.77
C LEU A 663 7.46 -12.27 13.18
N SER A 664 8.35 -13.15 12.69
CA SER A 664 8.28 -14.58 12.95
C SER A 664 8.71 -14.96 14.37
N SER A 665 8.26 -16.13 14.83
CA SER A 665 8.74 -16.76 16.06
C SER A 665 10.25 -17.03 16.02
N ALA A 666 10.82 -17.31 14.86
CA ALA A 666 12.27 -17.52 14.67
C ALA A 666 13.10 -16.27 15.01
N LYS A 667 12.50 -15.07 14.95
CA LYS A 667 13.13 -13.80 15.38
C LYS A 667 12.72 -13.34 16.77
N ASN A 668 11.95 -14.15 17.52
CA ASN A 668 11.43 -13.83 18.85
C ASN A 668 10.66 -12.49 18.92
N PHE A 669 9.88 -12.16 17.88
CA PHE A 669 9.02 -10.98 17.95
C PHE A 669 7.96 -11.15 19.04
N ALA A 670 7.81 -10.15 19.92
CA ALA A 670 7.18 -10.35 21.22
C ALA A 670 5.64 -10.29 21.22
N TRP A 671 5.02 -9.63 20.23
CA TRP A 671 3.55 -9.50 20.10
C TRP A 671 2.82 -9.05 21.37
N ASN A 672 3.46 -8.22 22.19
CA ASN A 672 3.00 -7.81 23.51
C ASN A 672 3.03 -6.29 23.71
N GLY A 673 2.95 -5.52 22.63
CA GLY A 673 2.89 -4.06 22.72
C GLY A 673 1.74 -3.60 23.61
N GLY A 674 1.97 -2.54 24.38
CA GLY A 674 0.95 -2.02 25.31
C GLY A 674 1.08 -0.53 25.60
N ALA A 675 0.23 -0.05 26.51
CA ALA A 675 0.10 1.38 26.80
C ALA A 675 1.41 2.05 27.21
N ASN A 676 2.29 1.37 27.95
CA ASN A 676 3.58 1.92 28.35
C ASN A 676 4.50 2.16 27.15
N ASP A 677 4.50 1.26 26.16
CA ASP A 677 5.32 1.42 24.95
C ASP A 677 4.85 2.63 24.15
N ILE A 678 3.53 2.80 24.03
CA ILE A 678 2.90 3.95 23.37
C ILE A 678 3.23 5.25 24.11
N THR A 679 2.99 5.32 25.43
CA THR A 679 3.30 6.51 26.24
C THR A 679 4.77 6.87 26.13
N ASN A 680 5.68 5.89 26.19
CA ASN A 680 7.11 6.12 26.07
C ASN A 680 7.47 6.66 24.69
N ALA A 681 6.95 6.08 23.60
CA ALA A 681 7.23 6.54 22.25
C ALA A 681 6.67 7.96 22.01
N TRP A 682 5.46 8.25 22.49
CA TRP A 682 4.81 9.56 22.38
C TRP A 682 5.59 10.64 23.16
N ASN A 683 5.96 10.36 24.42
CA ASN A 683 6.74 11.28 25.26
C ASN A 683 8.17 11.49 24.77
N ASN A 684 8.80 10.46 24.19
CA ASN A 684 10.13 10.57 23.61
C ASN A 684 10.17 11.45 22.35
N GLY A 685 9.01 11.73 21.73
CA GLY A 685 8.86 12.57 20.56
C GLY A 685 8.90 11.76 19.25
N THR A 686 7.78 11.75 18.56
CA THR A 686 7.58 11.13 17.25
C THR A 686 6.72 12.10 16.42
N PHE A 687 7.01 12.29 15.13
CA PHE A 687 6.24 13.25 14.32
C PHE A 687 4.89 12.67 13.86
N LEU A 688 4.82 11.34 13.74
CA LEU A 688 3.64 10.61 13.29
C LEU A 688 3.41 9.37 14.17
N ILE A 689 2.15 9.17 14.57
CA ILE A 689 1.68 7.94 15.22
C ILE A 689 0.55 7.38 14.37
N ILE A 690 0.69 6.13 13.94
CA ILE A 690 -0.34 5.37 13.25
C ILE A 690 -0.79 4.26 14.18
N HIS A 691 -2.10 4.19 14.44
CA HIS A 691 -2.69 3.08 15.16
C HIS A 691 -3.77 2.42 14.32
N ARG A 692 -3.65 1.10 14.08
CA ARG A 692 -4.61 0.31 13.29
C ARG A 692 -5.04 -0.94 14.03
N ASP A 693 -6.29 -0.93 14.50
CA ASP A 693 -6.97 -2.02 15.21
C ASP A 693 -8.46 -1.61 15.43
N HIS A 694 -9.17 -2.23 16.37
CA HIS A 694 -10.38 -1.76 17.02
C HIS A 694 -10.19 -0.44 17.79
N GLY A 695 -11.32 0.24 18.03
CA GLY A 695 -11.39 1.51 18.76
C GLY A 695 -12.71 1.67 19.49
N LEU A 696 -12.70 2.60 20.43
CA LEU A 696 -13.81 2.99 21.30
C LEU A 696 -13.77 4.51 21.46
N VAL A 697 -14.89 5.10 21.88
CA VAL A 697 -14.95 6.54 22.22
C VAL A 697 -13.88 6.94 23.26
N SER A 698 -13.49 6.02 24.14
CA SER A 698 -12.46 6.24 25.17
C SER A 698 -11.04 5.79 24.79
N GLY A 699 -10.83 5.22 23.60
CA GLY A 699 -9.50 4.92 23.06
C GLY A 699 -9.34 3.64 22.26
N TRP A 700 -8.11 3.14 22.22
CA TRP A 700 -7.66 2.05 21.35
C TRP A 700 -7.79 0.67 22.00
N GLY A 701 -8.09 -0.35 21.19
CA GLY A 701 -8.25 -1.73 21.63
C GLY A 701 -6.93 -2.45 21.95
N THR A 702 -6.09 -2.68 20.94
CA THR A 702 -4.88 -3.51 20.95
C THR A 702 -3.83 -2.92 19.98
N PRO A 703 -2.64 -2.54 20.48
CA PRO A 703 -2.31 -2.34 21.89
C PRO A 703 -3.26 -1.32 22.56
N SER A 704 -3.79 -1.67 23.73
CA SER A 704 -4.77 -0.81 24.40
C SER A 704 -4.16 0.53 24.83
N TYR A 705 -4.89 1.62 24.59
CA TYR A 705 -4.51 2.97 25.01
C TYR A 705 -5.74 3.84 25.23
N SER A 706 -5.86 4.46 26.40
CA SER A 706 -7.09 5.17 26.80
C SER A 706 -6.92 6.69 26.91
N SER A 707 -8.04 7.43 26.99
CA SER A 707 -8.04 8.85 27.32
C SER A 707 -7.26 9.18 28.61
N ASN A 708 -7.28 8.30 29.61
CA ASN A 708 -6.50 8.48 30.84
C ASN A 708 -4.99 8.46 30.58
N ASN A 709 -4.53 7.67 29.61
CA ASN A 709 -3.12 7.66 29.22
C ASN A 709 -2.74 8.96 28.49
N ILE A 710 -3.62 9.50 27.63
CA ILE A 710 -3.44 10.80 26.98
C ILE A 710 -3.33 11.93 28.01
N LEU A 711 -4.19 11.92 29.02
CA LEU A 711 -4.18 12.94 30.08
C LEU A 711 -2.88 12.94 30.90
N ALA A 712 -2.15 11.82 30.90
CA ALA A 712 -0.86 11.68 31.56
C ALA A 712 0.36 11.98 30.66
N LEU A 713 0.16 12.33 29.39
CA LEU A 713 1.25 12.66 28.47
C LEU A 713 2.03 13.92 28.92
N THR A 714 3.33 13.91 28.64
CA THR A 714 4.26 14.98 29.00
C THR A 714 5.21 15.32 27.83
N ASN A 715 4.77 15.08 26.59
CA ASN A 715 5.56 15.31 25.38
C ASN A 715 5.81 16.80 25.07
N GLY A 716 5.12 17.73 25.77
CA GLY A 716 5.33 19.17 25.62
C GLY A 716 5.11 19.61 24.17
N GLU A 717 6.08 20.31 23.59
CA GLU A 717 5.99 20.82 22.22
C GLU A 717 6.29 19.77 21.13
N ARG A 718 6.68 18.54 21.50
CA ARG A 718 6.88 17.42 20.57
C ARG A 718 5.53 16.79 20.21
N LEU A 719 4.73 17.53 19.46
CA LEU A 719 3.35 17.19 19.15
C LEU A 719 3.25 16.37 17.85
N PRO A 720 2.96 15.05 17.90
CA PRO A 720 2.69 14.28 16.69
C PRO A 720 1.39 14.70 16.00
N VAL A 721 1.30 14.38 14.72
CA VAL A 721 0.02 14.07 14.08
C VAL A 721 -0.33 12.61 14.35
N VAL A 722 -1.60 12.31 14.61
CA VAL A 722 -2.07 10.96 14.91
C VAL A 722 -3.06 10.49 13.85
N PHE A 723 -2.74 9.40 13.18
CA PHE A 723 -3.68 8.64 12.36
C PHE A 723 -4.29 7.55 13.23
N SER A 724 -5.45 7.86 13.80
CA SER A 724 -6.21 6.95 14.66
C SER A 724 -7.14 6.12 13.78
N ILE A 725 -6.57 5.11 13.11
CA ILE A 725 -7.26 4.30 12.10
C ILE A 725 -8.08 3.19 12.77
N ASN A 726 -9.16 3.57 13.46
CA ASN A 726 -10.02 2.69 14.23
C ASN A 726 -11.40 3.30 14.52
N CYS A 727 -12.30 2.49 15.08
CA CYS A 727 -13.68 2.85 15.40
C CYS A 727 -13.76 3.97 16.45
N ALA A 728 -14.67 4.93 16.23
CA ALA A 728 -15.25 5.86 17.20
C ALA A 728 -14.28 6.76 18.02
N THR A 729 -12.99 6.80 17.71
CA THR A 729 -12.02 7.62 18.47
C THR A 729 -12.14 9.12 18.20
N GLY A 730 -12.79 9.51 17.10
CA GLY A 730 -13.08 10.88 16.70
C GLY A 730 -14.46 11.38 17.09
N PHE A 731 -15.09 10.76 18.09
CA PHE A 731 -16.44 11.09 18.57
C PHE A 731 -16.51 12.51 19.14
N PHE A 732 -16.79 13.51 18.29
CA PHE A 732 -16.88 14.92 18.66
C PHE A 732 -18.32 15.37 18.93
N ASP A 733 -19.33 14.57 18.62
CA ASP A 733 -20.73 15.00 18.59
C ASP A 733 -21.55 14.54 19.80
N ASN A 734 -20.91 14.25 20.94
CA ASN A 734 -21.59 13.70 22.12
C ASN A 734 -22.69 14.57 22.70
N GLU A 735 -22.63 15.87 22.48
CA GLU A 735 -23.63 16.83 22.93
C GLU A 735 -24.94 16.69 22.16
N THR A 736 -24.86 16.25 20.90
CA THR A 736 -25.97 16.18 19.97
C THR A 736 -26.35 14.74 19.59
N ALA A 737 -25.50 13.76 19.92
CA ALA A 737 -25.67 12.33 19.59
C ALA A 737 -26.63 11.56 20.51
N ASN A 738 -27.36 12.24 21.41
CA ASN A 738 -28.38 11.65 22.29
C ASN A 738 -27.92 10.44 23.13
N GLY A 739 -26.66 10.43 23.57
CA GLY A 739 -26.09 9.38 24.42
C GLY A 739 -25.67 8.11 23.67
N ALA A 740 -25.52 8.18 22.34
CA ALA A 740 -24.97 7.09 21.54
C ALA A 740 -23.63 6.60 22.12
N TYR A 741 -23.36 5.28 22.07
CA TYR A 741 -22.16 4.66 22.64
C TYR A 741 -21.99 4.86 24.16
N GLY A 742 -23.07 5.16 24.87
CA GLY A 742 -23.03 5.44 26.31
C GLY A 742 -22.35 6.75 26.67
N THR A 743 -22.23 7.66 25.71
CA THR A 743 -21.65 8.98 25.91
C THR A 743 -22.56 9.88 26.75
N THR A 744 -21.95 10.84 27.45
CA THR A 744 -22.65 11.92 28.14
C THR A 744 -22.40 13.24 27.44
N GLN A 745 -23.38 14.15 27.48
CA GLN A 745 -23.29 15.50 26.89
C GLN A 745 -22.08 16.32 27.38
N ASN A 746 -21.58 16.12 28.60
CA ASN A 746 -20.38 16.85 29.08
C ASN A 746 -19.11 15.98 29.07
N GLY A 747 -19.12 14.87 28.32
CA GLY A 747 -17.99 13.95 28.24
C GLY A 747 -16.93 14.47 27.28
N ILE A 748 -15.67 14.16 27.55
CA ILE A 748 -14.55 14.48 26.65
C ILE A 748 -13.89 13.15 26.24
N TYR A 749 -13.81 12.90 24.94
CA TYR A 749 -13.42 11.60 24.38
C TYR A 749 -12.02 11.62 23.77
N PHE A 750 -11.62 10.52 23.13
CA PHE A 750 -10.22 10.26 22.82
C PHE A 750 -9.54 11.37 22.00
N ALA A 751 -10.09 11.72 20.83
CA ALA A 751 -9.51 12.74 19.95
C ALA A 751 -9.52 14.13 20.59
N GLU A 752 -10.61 14.52 21.25
CA GLU A 752 -10.70 15.78 21.97
C GLU A 752 -9.68 15.86 23.10
N ASN A 753 -9.51 14.82 23.92
CA ASN A 753 -8.48 14.79 24.97
C ASN A 753 -7.07 14.97 24.37
N ALA A 754 -6.77 14.32 23.25
CA ALA A 754 -5.47 14.45 22.59
C ALA A 754 -5.24 15.86 22.02
N LEU A 755 -6.28 16.46 21.44
CA LEU A 755 -6.21 17.80 20.85
C LEU A 755 -6.22 18.90 21.92
N ARG A 756 -7.02 18.78 22.98
CA ARG A 756 -7.23 19.78 24.04
C ARG A 756 -6.15 19.72 25.15
N GLN A 757 -5.31 18.68 25.20
CA GLN A 757 -4.26 18.53 26.23
C GLN A 757 -3.28 19.74 26.25
N PRO A 758 -3.24 20.55 27.32
CA PRO A 758 -2.39 21.76 27.38
C PRO A 758 -0.88 21.50 27.42
N ASN A 759 -0.45 20.37 27.99
CA ASN A 759 0.97 20.06 28.20
C ASN A 759 1.50 18.94 27.28
N GLY A 760 0.90 18.79 26.09
CA GLY A 760 1.28 17.75 25.14
C GLY A 760 0.11 17.29 24.28
N GLY A 761 -0.02 15.97 24.17
CA GLY A 761 -1.03 15.34 23.31
C GLY A 761 -0.60 15.36 21.85
N ALA A 762 -1.55 15.65 20.96
CA ALA A 762 -1.32 15.76 19.52
C ALA A 762 -1.48 17.22 19.06
N VAL A 763 -0.92 17.54 17.89
CA VAL A 763 -1.21 18.82 17.20
C VAL A 763 -2.51 18.74 16.39
N SER A 764 -2.80 17.57 15.84
CA SER A 764 -4.03 17.26 15.10
C SER A 764 -4.16 15.74 14.92
N LEU A 765 -5.36 15.26 14.65
CA LEU A 765 -5.67 13.85 14.43
C LEU A 765 -6.57 13.66 13.20
N ILE A 766 -6.45 12.50 12.56
CA ILE A 766 -7.51 11.98 11.67
C ILE A 766 -8.12 10.77 12.35
N ALA A 767 -9.44 10.80 12.59
CA ALA A 767 -10.17 9.82 13.38
C ALA A 767 -11.63 9.65 12.90
N ALA A 768 -12.23 8.50 13.20
CA ALA A 768 -13.61 8.18 12.83
C ALA A 768 -14.61 8.52 13.96
N THR A 769 -15.75 9.11 13.61
CA THR A 769 -16.81 9.51 14.56
C THR A 769 -17.60 8.33 15.13
N ARG A 770 -17.67 7.20 14.41
CA ARG A 770 -18.41 5.98 14.80
C ARG A 770 -17.62 4.71 14.43
N ASN A 771 -18.23 3.54 14.61
CA ASN A 771 -17.68 2.27 14.15
C ASN A 771 -17.42 2.32 12.64
N SER A 772 -16.21 1.90 12.25
CA SER A 772 -15.72 1.97 10.88
C SER A 772 -15.26 0.60 10.38
N PRO A 773 -15.57 0.24 9.12
CA PRO A 773 -15.31 -1.09 8.59
C PRO A 773 -13.82 -1.32 8.29
N SER A 774 -13.40 -2.59 8.38
CA SER A 774 -11.98 -2.89 8.50
C SER A 774 -11.15 -2.64 7.24
N TRP A 775 -11.70 -2.92 6.06
CA TRP A 775 -10.94 -2.87 4.81
C TRP A 775 -10.93 -1.47 4.19
N GLU A 776 -12.01 -0.73 4.34
CA GLU A 776 -12.12 0.68 4.01
C GLU A 776 -11.11 1.48 4.82
N ASN A 777 -11.03 1.25 6.14
CA ASN A 777 -10.02 1.87 7.01
C ASN A 777 -8.58 1.59 6.54
N SER A 778 -8.29 0.34 6.15
CA SER A 778 -6.98 -0.05 5.63
C SER A 778 -6.69 0.67 4.32
N THR A 779 -7.67 0.76 3.44
CA THR A 779 -7.58 1.48 2.16
C THR A 779 -7.38 2.96 2.37
N LEU A 780 -8.13 3.56 3.28
CA LEU A 780 -8.01 4.97 3.65
C LEU A 780 -6.59 5.28 4.12
N LEU A 781 -6.02 4.44 4.98
CA LEU A 781 -4.64 4.58 5.42
C LEU A 781 -3.64 4.43 4.26
N GLN A 782 -3.83 3.50 3.32
CA GLN A 782 -2.98 3.44 2.12
C GLN A 782 -3.00 4.77 1.35
N GLY A 783 -4.18 5.36 1.18
CA GLY A 783 -4.35 6.68 0.57
C GLY A 783 -3.63 7.78 1.37
N PHE A 784 -3.69 7.77 2.71
CA PHE A 784 -2.95 8.75 3.52
C PHE A 784 -1.44 8.65 3.31
N MET A 785 -0.92 7.43 3.26
CA MET A 785 0.50 7.18 3.03
C MET A 785 0.93 7.64 1.63
N ASP A 786 0.10 7.41 0.62
CA ASP A 786 0.36 7.85 -0.75
C ASP A 786 0.29 9.36 -0.95
N ALA A 787 -0.68 10.03 -0.29
CA ALA A 787 -0.78 11.48 -0.30
C ALA A 787 0.55 12.13 0.11
N ILE A 788 1.17 11.61 1.19
CA ILE A 788 2.42 12.15 1.71
C ILE A 788 3.62 11.67 0.88
N TRP A 789 3.67 10.40 0.48
CA TRP A 789 4.77 9.78 -0.25
C TRP A 789 4.29 9.19 -1.59
N THR A 790 4.36 10.02 -2.64
CA THR A 790 3.66 9.90 -3.94
C THR A 790 4.09 8.78 -4.90
N ASN A 791 4.53 7.65 -4.37
CA ASN A 791 4.72 6.39 -5.09
C ASN A 791 4.33 5.19 -4.23
N ALA A 792 3.69 5.41 -3.08
CA ALA A 792 3.19 4.31 -2.26
C ALA A 792 2.10 3.54 -3.01
N LEU A 793 1.31 4.25 -3.83
CA LEU A 793 0.32 3.70 -4.74
C LEU A 793 0.60 4.21 -6.17
N PRO A 794 1.55 3.61 -6.91
CA PRO A 794 2.06 4.17 -8.17
C PRO A 794 1.02 4.33 -9.30
N LYS A 795 -0.16 3.70 -9.15
CA LYS A 795 -1.29 3.74 -10.09
C LYS A 795 -2.42 4.67 -9.63
N PHE A 796 -2.23 5.39 -8.54
CA PHE A 796 -3.19 6.34 -8.01
C PHE A 796 -2.51 7.66 -7.68
N GLY A 797 -3.26 8.76 -7.67
CA GLY A 797 -2.75 10.05 -7.22
C GLY A 797 -1.84 10.74 -8.23
N THR A 798 -1.00 11.64 -7.72
CA THR A 798 -0.10 12.48 -8.52
C THR A 798 1.32 12.37 -7.99
N SER A 799 2.31 12.83 -8.76
CA SER A 799 3.70 12.91 -8.29
C SER A 799 3.94 13.98 -7.20
N GLN A 800 2.96 14.84 -6.93
CA GLN A 800 3.06 15.95 -5.99
C GLN A 800 2.53 15.57 -4.59
N SER A 801 3.40 15.71 -3.59
CA SER A 801 3.13 15.39 -2.19
C SER A 801 2.05 16.32 -1.62
N GLN A 802 1.10 15.76 -0.89
CA GLN A 802 0.10 16.47 -0.09
C GLN A 802 0.39 16.23 1.39
N ARG A 803 0.58 17.32 2.14
CA ARG A 803 0.98 17.24 3.56
C ARG A 803 0.06 17.98 4.51
N ARG A 804 -0.90 18.75 4.01
CA ARG A 804 -1.92 19.37 4.85
C ARG A 804 -2.95 18.32 5.23
N LEU A 805 -3.40 18.30 6.48
CA LEU A 805 -4.21 17.18 6.97
C LEU A 805 -5.55 17.01 6.26
N GLY A 806 -6.21 18.11 5.89
CA GLY A 806 -7.44 18.04 5.11
C GLY A 806 -7.22 17.49 3.70
N ASP A 807 -6.06 17.78 3.08
CA ASP A 807 -5.72 17.25 1.76
C ASP A 807 -5.38 15.75 1.84
N ILE A 808 -4.63 15.33 2.88
CA ILE A 808 -4.35 13.92 3.17
C ILE A 808 -5.67 13.15 3.34
N LEU A 809 -6.61 13.69 4.12
CA LEU A 809 -7.92 13.09 4.33
C LEU A 809 -8.70 12.96 3.01
N ASN A 810 -8.77 14.03 2.23
CA ASN A 810 -9.48 14.03 0.95
C ASN A 810 -8.84 13.09 -0.06
N HIS A 811 -7.51 12.97 -0.09
CA HIS A 811 -6.81 12.00 -0.94
C HIS A 811 -7.12 10.55 -0.53
N GLY A 812 -7.12 10.27 0.77
CA GLY A 812 -7.57 8.98 1.30
C GLY A 812 -9.01 8.67 0.92
N LYS A 813 -9.95 9.60 1.13
CA LYS A 813 -11.36 9.43 0.75
C LYS A 813 -11.52 9.15 -0.74
N ARG A 814 -10.83 9.90 -1.61
CA ARG A 814 -10.81 9.63 -3.05
C ARG A 814 -10.24 8.26 -3.38
N TYR A 815 -9.21 7.81 -2.67
CA TYR A 815 -8.66 6.47 -2.87
C TYR A 815 -9.69 5.40 -2.48
N VAL A 816 -10.32 5.51 -1.31
CA VAL A 816 -11.40 4.60 -0.90
C VAL A 816 -12.53 4.57 -1.93
N VAL A 817 -12.98 5.74 -2.43
CA VAL A 817 -14.01 5.82 -3.47
C VAL A 817 -13.55 5.15 -4.77
N SER A 818 -12.30 5.34 -5.19
CA SER A 818 -11.72 4.65 -6.34
C SER A 818 -11.64 3.13 -6.15
N LYS A 819 -11.60 2.69 -4.88
CA LYS A 819 -11.60 1.30 -4.45
C LYS A 819 -13.00 0.76 -4.11
N THR A 820 -14.07 1.50 -4.40
CA THR A 820 -15.42 0.93 -4.30
C THR A 820 -15.49 -0.34 -5.16
N GLY A 821 -16.15 -1.38 -4.65
CA GLY A 821 -16.20 -2.71 -5.24
C GLY A 821 -14.87 -3.48 -5.18
N MET A 822 -13.75 -2.90 -4.75
CA MET A 822 -12.40 -3.49 -4.81
C MET A 822 -12.05 -4.38 -3.63
N ASN A 823 -11.49 -5.56 -3.92
CA ASN A 823 -10.84 -6.50 -3.03
C ASN A 823 -9.49 -5.95 -2.62
N VAL A 824 -9.46 -5.26 -1.50
CA VAL A 824 -8.22 -4.74 -0.94
C VAL A 824 -7.82 -5.67 0.18
N MET A 825 -6.58 -6.15 0.20
CA MET A 825 -6.05 -7.00 1.30
C MET A 825 -6.98 -8.19 1.63
N GLY A 826 -7.49 -8.83 0.57
CA GLY A 826 -8.27 -10.05 0.62
C GLY A 826 -9.80 -9.90 0.76
N GLU A 827 -10.35 -8.70 0.95
CA GLU A 827 -11.81 -8.50 1.05
C GLU A 827 -12.32 -7.31 0.26
N THR A 828 -13.59 -7.40 -0.18
CA THR A 828 -14.23 -6.39 -1.02
C THR A 828 -14.74 -5.20 -0.21
N ILE A 829 -14.48 -4.00 -0.75
CA ILE A 829 -14.97 -2.73 -0.26
C ILE A 829 -16.29 -2.40 -0.95
N TRP A 830 -17.34 -2.13 -0.20
CA TRP A 830 -18.69 -1.99 -0.76
C TRP A 830 -19.14 -0.54 -0.88
N GLU A 831 -20.03 -0.24 -1.83
CA GLU A 831 -20.53 1.13 -2.04
C GLU A 831 -21.22 1.72 -0.81
N ASN A 832 -22.03 0.93 -0.09
CA ASN A 832 -22.66 1.35 1.16
C ASN A 832 -21.63 1.62 2.26
N ALA A 833 -20.60 0.77 2.36
CA ALA A 833 -19.52 0.91 3.33
C ALA A 833 -18.65 2.15 3.00
N VAL A 834 -18.31 2.36 1.73
CA VAL A 834 -17.60 3.56 1.24
C VAL A 834 -18.39 4.82 1.56
N ARG A 835 -19.70 4.83 1.35
CA ARG A 835 -20.52 6.01 1.67
C ARG A 835 -20.46 6.36 3.16
N ASN A 836 -20.64 5.36 4.03
CA ASN A 836 -20.47 5.58 5.47
C ASN A 836 -19.05 6.02 5.80
N GLU A 837 -18.03 5.46 5.13
CA GLU A 837 -16.63 5.85 5.31
C GLU A 837 -16.41 7.34 5.00
N LEU A 838 -17.04 7.89 3.97
CA LEU A 838 -16.98 9.32 3.67
C LEU A 838 -17.55 10.17 4.82
N TYR A 839 -18.59 9.68 5.50
CA TYR A 839 -19.22 10.37 6.63
C TYR A 839 -18.42 10.23 7.93
N LEU A 840 -17.72 9.10 8.12
CA LEU A 840 -17.06 8.74 9.37
C LEU A 840 -15.81 9.58 9.67
N TRP A 841 -14.99 9.84 8.66
CA TRP A 841 -13.62 10.31 8.87
C TRP A 841 -13.48 11.83 8.84
N HIS A 842 -12.87 12.36 9.90
CA HIS A 842 -12.70 13.80 10.13
C HIS A 842 -11.25 14.18 10.41
N CYS A 843 -10.85 15.36 9.94
CA CYS A 843 -9.67 16.06 10.43
C CYS A 843 -10.05 16.77 11.74
N ILE A 844 -9.64 16.21 12.87
CA ILE A 844 -9.85 16.78 14.20
C ILE A 844 -8.67 17.73 14.49
N GLY A 845 -8.85 18.98 14.07
CA GLY A 845 -7.86 20.04 14.11
C GLY A 845 -7.96 20.97 12.90
N ASP A 846 -6.86 21.67 12.61
CA ASP A 846 -6.75 22.59 11.48
C ASP A 846 -6.47 21.82 10.17
N PRO A 847 -7.36 21.91 9.15
CA PRO A 847 -7.18 21.19 7.89
C PRO A 847 -6.00 21.70 7.05
N THR A 848 -5.52 22.92 7.30
CA THR A 848 -4.36 23.51 6.62
C THR A 848 -3.03 23.17 7.29
N LEU A 849 -3.05 22.50 8.44
CA LEU A 849 -1.83 22.13 9.17
C LEU A 849 -0.99 21.15 8.36
N GLU A 850 0.24 21.56 8.06
CA GLU A 850 1.21 20.73 7.35
C GLU A 850 1.89 19.72 8.29
N LEU A 851 1.86 18.44 7.93
CA LEU A 851 2.69 17.42 8.55
C LEU A 851 4.17 17.62 8.16
N TRP A 852 5.01 17.98 9.13
CA TRP A 852 6.46 18.10 8.93
C TRP A 852 7.09 16.72 8.78
N VAL A 853 7.51 16.37 7.58
CA VAL A 853 8.20 15.11 7.26
C VAL A 853 9.72 15.27 7.18
N LYS A 854 10.27 16.45 7.38
CA LYS A 854 11.72 16.69 7.54
C LYS A 854 11.93 17.77 8.60
N ASN A 855 13.15 17.83 9.14
CA ASN A 855 13.50 18.89 10.09
C ASN A 855 13.43 20.26 9.38
N PRO A 856 12.54 21.17 9.83
CA PRO A 856 12.32 22.44 9.16
C PRO A 856 13.43 23.48 9.37
N HIS A 857 14.44 23.19 10.20
CA HIS A 857 15.56 24.10 10.51
C HIS A 857 16.76 24.01 9.54
N VAL A 858 16.75 23.14 8.53
CA VAL A 858 17.93 22.82 7.71
C VAL A 858 18.19 23.82 6.56
N GLN A 859 17.37 24.86 6.38
CA GLN A 859 17.56 25.86 5.32
C GLN A 859 18.50 27.00 5.75
N GLU A 860 19.79 26.89 5.44
CA GLU A 860 20.85 27.82 5.91
C GLU A 860 21.21 28.99 4.96
N VAL A 861 20.48 29.28 3.88
CA VAL A 861 20.82 30.42 3.00
C VAL A 861 19.59 31.21 2.63
N LEU A 862 19.45 32.42 3.20
CA LEU A 862 18.50 33.44 2.73
C LEU A 862 18.94 33.89 1.32
N PRO A 863 18.16 33.62 0.26
CA PRO A 863 18.54 34.01 -1.08
C PRO A 863 18.43 35.53 -1.26
N ASN A 864 19.30 36.10 -2.11
CA ASN A 864 19.07 37.42 -2.69
C ASN A 864 17.76 37.36 -3.48
N TYR A 865 16.80 38.23 -3.17
CA TYR A 865 15.56 38.38 -3.93
C TYR A 865 15.51 39.78 -4.58
N GLN A 866 14.91 39.85 -5.76
CA GLN A 866 14.68 41.09 -6.50
C GLN A 866 13.24 41.11 -6.99
N PHE A 867 12.57 42.25 -6.81
CA PHE A 867 11.23 42.50 -7.32
C PHE A 867 11.34 43.20 -8.66
N ASN A 868 10.86 42.55 -9.73
CA ASN A 868 10.77 43.15 -11.05
C ASN A 868 9.29 43.34 -11.41
N HIS A 869 8.84 44.59 -11.43
CA HIS A 869 7.49 44.93 -11.86
C HIS A 869 7.36 44.74 -13.38
N GLN A 870 6.32 44.04 -13.81
CA GLN A 870 5.89 44.02 -15.20
C GLN A 870 4.73 45.02 -15.37
N ASP A 871 4.97 46.07 -16.15
CA ASP A 871 3.91 47.01 -16.53
C ASP A 871 2.81 46.29 -17.34
N VAL A 872 1.62 46.89 -17.35
CA VAL A 872 0.41 46.43 -18.07
C VAL A 872 0.76 45.96 -19.49
N ALA A 873 0.51 44.68 -19.79
CA ALA A 873 0.62 44.14 -21.14
C ALA A 873 -0.70 44.30 -21.90
N ILE A 874 -0.63 44.52 -23.22
CA ILE A 874 -1.80 44.49 -24.10
C ILE A 874 -1.82 43.13 -24.80
N GLN A 875 -2.76 42.25 -24.44
CA GLN A 875 -3.04 41.02 -25.16
C GLN A 875 -4.35 41.19 -25.95
N ASN A 876 -4.30 40.98 -27.27
CA ASN A 876 -5.47 41.07 -28.16
C ASN A 876 -6.27 42.39 -28.07
N GLY A 877 -5.61 43.51 -27.75
CA GLY A 877 -6.25 44.82 -27.58
C GLY A 877 -6.90 45.06 -26.22
N ILE A 878 -6.70 44.14 -25.26
CA ILE A 878 -7.17 44.23 -23.88
C ILE A 878 -5.96 44.44 -22.96
N GLU A 879 -6.05 45.43 -22.07
CA GLU A 879 -5.08 45.57 -20.97
C GLU A 879 -5.28 44.42 -19.98
N VAL A 880 -4.30 43.53 -19.86
CA VAL A 880 -4.27 42.49 -18.84
C VAL A 880 -3.58 43.01 -17.57
N ALA A 881 -3.97 42.47 -16.41
CA ALA A 881 -3.33 42.79 -15.14
C ALA A 881 -1.82 42.55 -15.26
N GLY A 882 -1.01 43.50 -14.78
CA GLY A 882 0.45 43.33 -14.71
C GLY A 882 0.84 42.21 -13.75
N GLY A 883 2.13 42.10 -13.47
CA GLY A 883 2.64 41.09 -12.55
C GLY A 883 3.93 41.50 -11.89
N ILE A 884 4.44 40.61 -11.07
CA ILE A 884 5.73 40.76 -10.41
C ILE A 884 6.52 39.47 -10.54
N THR A 885 7.79 39.62 -10.87
CA THR A 885 8.73 38.51 -10.88
C THR A 885 9.60 38.60 -9.63
N ILE A 886 9.70 37.51 -8.88
CA ILE A 886 10.52 37.42 -7.68
C ILE A 886 11.58 36.34 -7.88
N LEU A 887 12.86 36.75 -7.85
CA LEU A 887 13.97 35.80 -7.80
C LEU A 887 14.02 35.16 -6.41
N TYR A 888 13.96 33.84 -6.33
CA TYR A 888 14.03 33.12 -5.06
C TYR A 888 14.73 31.78 -5.27
N GLY A 889 15.76 31.49 -4.48
CA GLY A 889 16.64 30.34 -4.69
C GLY A 889 16.06 28.98 -4.29
N VAL A 890 14.82 28.94 -3.76
CA VAL A 890 14.17 27.71 -3.29
C VAL A 890 13.12 27.30 -4.32
N GLU A 891 13.47 26.32 -5.16
CA GLU A 891 12.57 25.76 -6.16
C GLU A 891 11.32 25.15 -5.52
N GLY A 892 10.16 25.39 -6.13
CA GLY A 892 8.87 24.89 -5.61
C GLY A 892 8.26 25.70 -4.46
N ALA A 893 8.95 26.74 -3.96
CA ALA A 893 8.35 27.64 -2.97
C ALA A 893 7.18 28.42 -3.57
N GLU A 894 6.10 28.54 -2.80
CA GLU A 894 4.93 29.35 -3.12
C GLU A 894 5.15 30.77 -2.59
N ILE A 895 5.11 31.77 -3.48
CA ILE A 895 5.26 33.16 -3.11
C ILE A 895 3.92 33.87 -3.27
N THR A 896 3.36 34.33 -2.16
CA THR A 896 2.13 35.13 -2.14
C THR A 896 2.49 36.60 -1.94
N VAL A 897 2.01 37.46 -2.83
CA VAL A 897 2.24 38.90 -2.79
C VAL A 897 1.00 39.59 -2.25
N PHE A 898 1.23 40.51 -1.33
CA PHE A 898 0.21 41.27 -0.66
C PHE A 898 0.38 42.76 -0.90
N GLU A 899 -0.72 43.47 -1.00
CA GLU A 899 -0.78 44.93 -0.96
C GLU A 899 -1.15 45.38 0.47
N GLU A 900 -0.34 46.28 1.04
CA GLU A 900 -0.51 46.83 2.39
C GLU A 900 -1.45 48.05 2.35
N GLY A 901 -2.73 47.79 2.07
CA GLY A 901 -3.78 48.81 1.95
C GLY A 901 -4.11 49.51 3.28
N PRO A 902 -4.90 50.61 3.24
CA PRO A 902 -5.17 51.45 4.42
C PRO A 902 -6.09 50.78 5.44
N ASN A 903 -6.88 49.79 5.03
CA ASN A 903 -7.84 49.08 5.89
C ASN A 903 -7.40 47.65 6.20
N GLU A 904 -6.72 46.98 5.27
CA GLU A 904 -6.31 45.58 5.42
C GLU A 904 -5.23 45.21 4.40
N LYS A 905 -4.39 44.23 4.76
CA LYS A 905 -3.44 43.56 3.87
C LYS A 905 -4.18 42.56 2.98
N MET A 906 -4.10 42.69 1.66
CA MET A 906 -4.83 41.83 0.72
C MET A 906 -3.90 41.11 -0.27
N PRO A 907 -4.13 39.81 -0.57
CA PRO A 907 -3.34 39.10 -1.57
C PRO A 907 -3.70 39.60 -2.97
N ILE A 908 -2.67 39.94 -3.75
CA ILE A 908 -2.84 40.41 -5.12
C ILE A 908 -2.35 39.40 -6.15
N GLY A 909 -1.61 38.36 -5.74
CA GLY A 909 -1.18 37.27 -6.63
C GLY A 909 -0.34 36.23 -5.90
N ARG A 910 -0.26 35.01 -6.47
CA ARG A 910 0.61 33.93 -6.00
C ARG A 910 1.28 33.25 -7.18
N GLY A 911 2.52 32.80 -6.99
CA GLY A 911 3.29 32.05 -7.99
C GLY A 911 4.21 31.03 -7.33
N VAL A 912 4.57 29.99 -8.09
CA VAL A 912 5.51 28.95 -7.65
C VAL A 912 6.86 29.22 -8.29
N VAL A 913 7.93 29.13 -7.51
CA VAL A 913 9.30 29.29 -7.99
C VAL A 913 9.66 28.16 -8.94
N LYS A 914 10.01 28.54 -10.18
CA LYS A 914 10.51 27.65 -11.22
C LYS A 914 11.82 28.16 -11.80
N ASN A 915 12.83 27.31 -11.87
CA ASN A 915 14.20 27.69 -12.28
C ASN A 915 14.72 28.92 -11.51
N GLY A 916 14.42 29.01 -10.21
CA GLY A 916 14.84 30.12 -9.33
C GLY A 916 14.03 31.42 -9.48
N VAL A 917 12.89 31.39 -10.19
CA VAL A 917 12.05 32.57 -10.45
C VAL A 917 10.58 32.24 -10.17
N ALA A 918 9.89 33.04 -9.36
CA ALA A 918 8.44 33.05 -9.29
C ALA A 918 7.87 34.14 -10.19
N GLU A 919 7.09 33.72 -11.19
CA GLU A 919 6.25 34.62 -11.99
C GLU A 919 4.86 34.73 -11.33
N ILE A 920 4.50 35.93 -10.89
CA ILE A 920 3.26 36.17 -10.14
C ILE A 920 2.41 37.16 -10.93
N ASN A 921 1.33 36.65 -11.52
CA ASN A 921 0.32 37.47 -12.18
C ASN A 921 -0.63 38.05 -11.14
N TYR A 922 -0.99 39.32 -11.28
CA TYR A 922 -1.98 39.91 -10.37
C TYR A 922 -3.39 39.38 -10.67
N LEU A 923 -4.18 39.20 -9.62
CA LEU A 923 -5.55 38.70 -9.69
C LEU A 923 -6.50 39.69 -10.40
N GLN A 924 -6.20 40.99 -10.38
CA GLN A 924 -6.91 42.00 -11.16
C GLN A 924 -5.97 43.19 -11.48
N LYS A 925 -6.48 44.16 -12.24
CA LYS A 925 -5.74 45.41 -12.51
C LYS A 925 -5.56 46.19 -11.20
N HIS A 926 -4.32 46.31 -10.74
CA HIS A 926 -3.97 47.10 -9.55
C HIS A 926 -3.18 48.36 -9.94
N ALA A 927 -3.58 49.50 -9.36
CA ALA A 927 -2.76 50.71 -9.34
C ALA A 927 -1.86 50.64 -8.11
N THR A 928 -0.56 50.36 -8.32
CA THR A 928 0.47 50.13 -7.29
C THR A 928 0.78 51.37 -6.43
N THR A 929 -0.20 51.87 -5.69
CA THR A 929 -0.06 53.06 -4.83
C THR A 929 0.30 52.71 -3.38
N TYR A 930 0.07 51.47 -2.95
CA TYR A 930 0.41 50.98 -1.60
C TYR A 930 1.68 50.10 -1.61
N PRO A 931 2.40 50.00 -0.48
CA PRO A 931 3.54 49.09 -0.36
C PRO A 931 3.14 47.63 -0.61
N LEU A 932 4.05 46.86 -1.19
CA LEU A 932 3.88 45.42 -1.34
C LEU A 932 4.74 44.67 -0.33
N SER A 933 4.21 43.57 0.20
CA SER A 933 4.98 42.55 0.91
C SER A 933 4.82 41.21 0.20
N ALA A 934 5.77 40.30 0.38
CA ALA A 934 5.63 38.93 -0.11
C ALA A 934 5.93 37.94 1.00
N VAL A 935 5.29 36.78 0.94
CA VAL A 935 5.54 35.65 1.84
C VAL A 935 5.92 34.45 0.99
N ALA A 936 7.09 33.88 1.25
CA ALA A 936 7.53 32.62 0.68
C ALA A 936 7.17 31.48 1.65
N ASN A 937 6.31 30.58 1.20
CA ASN A 937 5.95 29.35 1.88
C ASN A 937 6.57 28.16 1.16
N PHE A 938 7.11 27.19 1.89
CA PHE A 938 7.74 26.00 1.32
C PHE A 938 7.57 24.82 2.28
N GLU A 939 7.39 23.63 1.72
CA GLU A 939 7.15 22.45 2.54
C GLU A 939 8.37 22.07 3.40
N ASN A 940 8.15 21.60 4.63
CA ASN A 940 9.22 21.40 5.62
C ASN A 940 10.09 22.64 5.86
N ALA A 941 9.51 23.84 5.83
CA ALA A 941 10.16 25.06 6.26
C ALA A 941 9.13 26.03 6.85
N PRO A 942 9.50 26.83 7.87
CA PRO A 942 8.66 27.94 8.30
C PRO A 942 8.54 28.97 7.15
N ALA A 943 7.38 29.62 7.04
CA ALA A 943 7.19 30.67 6.05
C ALA A 943 8.11 31.87 6.33
N LEU A 944 8.59 32.50 5.26
CA LEU A 944 9.50 33.64 5.30
C LEU A 944 8.82 34.88 4.70
N THR A 945 8.77 35.97 5.47
CA THR A 945 8.37 37.27 4.92
C THR A 945 9.53 37.89 4.15
N LEU A 946 9.27 38.28 2.91
CA LEU A 946 10.18 38.99 2.02
C LEU A 946 9.81 40.48 2.05
N GLU A 947 10.64 41.29 2.72
CA GLU A 947 10.43 42.73 2.75
C GLU A 947 10.94 43.36 1.45
N GLY A 948 10.03 43.98 0.68
CA GLY A 948 10.39 44.80 -0.47
C GLY A 948 11.06 46.09 -0.02
N ARG A 949 12.37 46.23 -0.19
CA ARG A 949 12.96 47.58 -0.23
C ARG A 949 12.43 48.25 -1.49
N LYS A 950 11.70 49.36 -1.33
CA LYS A 950 11.44 50.31 -2.42
C LYS A 950 12.77 50.55 -3.15
N LEU A 951 12.85 50.14 -4.41
CA LEU A 951 13.88 50.63 -5.34
C LEU A 951 13.38 51.92 -5.96
#